data_AF-S0EUQ3-F1
#
_entry.id   AF-S0EUQ3-F1
#
_cell.length_a   1.000
_cell.length_b   1.000
_cell.length_c   1.000
_cell.angle_alpha   90.00
_cell.angle_beta   90.00
_cell.angle_gamma   90.00
#
_symmetry.space_group_name_H-M   'P 1'
#
loop_
_entity.id
_entity.type
_entity.pdbx_description
1 polymer ?
#
loop_
_entity_poly.entity_id
_entity_poly.type
_entity_poly.pdbx_seq_one_letter_code
_entity_poly.pdbx_strand_id
1 'polypeptide(L)'
;MKTYMAVSARWALGLVLWASIFGKSAVAQTYHNVLNQPFRTIGNGPQSVVVVDVAHPNNKDEVQQAIAQRIRQVMQTRAAAVAPEIATLRRLHAFPLNHQIPVVDMVVVRHNGQILLPQAPPAGRSVPTNNQLTFVANTSGQYAFDVPTASALDNTVNNLLYPALVRRIGPPLWNGQVTILNKDDNPTKVSGIIGVTVVMNPDGSVDIDLPNFSTDQDKYLGLLQAMAQTFHGPLAIGYDAWEMGMARAAAVVVAQDLQGQFPTTQPVDPAADFYYTPYYDVLNQPALGNNTFLPPTKSNQTLTGLGGMLVPRLQMASTAWLKCFIQNPQFFINFNNAYYDAWQADHTIANDTVRLQQLASAAVGGTVEGQPFSNWFQQQYVLDTSVTPGPKEFLFVTPTLPDTTTPSDGAAIVVLYYNTTSTGDEIDLNSVCNPIFYDYSYTATLTLTGADQPINIVGGEGYTSPLFSGIAQAQRIEADFPVNSVNSRLYYPVHQFINGNGSPNEFLGVVVGSDNGTLSASFTGGNGTVVNTPVAQGAFGAVGGPAIPDNFTQVTLTFTPAGGGQPITYKRNVFQRKANLNTGLSNVSSLFILYAPTQTEVLYHVFLAGPQMISLPLQPLNPDLAQVFGLPPSQTLLAMWRQDAGGDNYLRYPSMPLYQPGYGFWTNFQGALNGTGQQNGVPILGVSTDVQASVSVGLEYGWNQIGDPFTQPLDLTADPTLGNTGGVEFQYQGQVANLAAAIANGWIAAGVFGYDPNAATYTDITGTLPTNSPFQQNKLLPWQGYFILVKVTEGITLTYVNPNLSTRGARLKLPVGTRALHVAPRPQQGWRLPLSLASDDGRVAIATLGQAPQGADTYVPALDAASPPPFLTGNSLSLFFAHPEWNTGRVVGTNFLSDIRPLNRSASWMLTANLPMGSHTYTIQWGNTAYLPRGLELTLTDLTTGSRVVMNGRTSYTFTAAPNEYTRQFRIDASPRNLLIPILTGLHVDLVPSGGRAVGLAAIVYETSTSGTSSVQIRASNGQTVRHLLAGRAVSMGLNRVVWDLKDDRGRALPTGTYLVEVTLETTDGRQTRSIVPCTIIR
;
A
#
# COMPACT_ATOMS: atom_id res chain seq x y z
N MET A 1 24.50 69.52 -16.72
CA MET A 1 24.55 68.04 -16.75
C MET A 1 23.37 67.42 -15.97
N LYS A 2 22.14 67.86 -16.28
CA LYS A 2 20.85 67.39 -15.70
C LYS A 2 19.75 67.75 -16.70
N THR A 3 19.74 67.13 -17.89
CA THR A 3 18.61 67.28 -18.86
C THR A 3 18.54 66.18 -19.93
N TYR A 4 19.23 65.05 -19.79
CA TYR A 4 19.20 63.96 -20.79
C TYR A 4 18.73 62.60 -20.25
N MET A 5 18.14 62.54 -19.04
CA MET A 5 17.70 61.28 -18.41
C MET A 5 16.18 61.16 -18.18
N ALA A 6 15.36 62.08 -18.71
CA ALA A 6 13.91 62.08 -18.48
C ALA A 6 13.06 61.63 -19.69
N VAL A 7 13.66 61.36 -20.86
CA VAL A 7 12.90 61.02 -22.09
C VAL A 7 12.88 59.50 -22.37
N SER A 8 13.79 58.72 -21.79
CA SER A 8 13.84 57.25 -21.95
C SER A 8 12.90 56.49 -21.01
N ALA A 9 12.32 57.13 -19.98
CA ALA A 9 11.44 56.47 -19.02
C ALA A 9 9.96 56.38 -19.46
N ARG A 10 9.52 57.18 -20.45
CA ARG A 10 8.12 57.16 -20.94
C ARG A 10 7.86 56.19 -22.10
N TRP A 11 8.90 55.71 -22.79
CA TRP A 11 8.75 54.71 -23.86
C TRP A 11 8.87 53.26 -23.35
N ALA A 12 9.47 53.03 -22.18
CA ALA A 12 9.57 51.69 -21.60
C ALA A 12 8.30 51.24 -20.85
N LEU A 13 7.54 52.16 -20.22
CA LEU A 13 6.30 51.79 -19.51
C LEU A 13 5.09 51.61 -20.44
N GLY A 14 5.09 52.20 -21.64
CA GLY A 14 4.02 51.98 -22.63
C GLY A 14 4.09 50.62 -23.32
N LEU A 15 5.29 50.06 -23.50
CA LEU A 15 5.51 48.76 -24.14
C LEU A 15 5.28 47.58 -23.20
N VAL A 16 5.48 47.76 -21.88
CA VAL A 16 5.16 46.72 -20.89
C VAL A 16 3.66 46.62 -20.61
N LEU A 17 2.89 47.70 -20.76
CA LEU A 17 1.43 47.67 -20.59
C LEU A 17 0.65 47.28 -21.87
N TRP A 18 1.26 47.36 -23.06
CA TRP A 18 0.64 46.86 -24.30
C TRP A 18 0.94 45.38 -24.60
N ALA A 19 2.09 44.84 -24.11
CA ALA A 19 2.39 43.41 -24.20
C ALA A 19 1.59 42.55 -23.19
N SER A 20 0.95 43.16 -22.19
CA SER A 20 0.09 42.46 -21.22
C SER A 20 -1.39 42.37 -21.63
N ILE A 21 -1.78 42.90 -22.80
CA ILE A 21 -3.19 42.88 -23.29
C ILE A 21 -3.36 42.01 -24.55
N PHE A 22 -2.29 41.63 -25.24
CA PHE A 22 -2.35 40.62 -26.30
C PHE A 22 -1.28 39.56 -26.08
N GLY A 23 -1.70 38.43 -25.53
CA GLY A 23 -0.81 37.31 -25.20
C GLY A 23 -1.15 36.58 -23.91
N LYS A 24 -2.43 36.46 -23.54
CA LYS A 24 -2.82 35.28 -22.76
C LYS A 24 -2.72 34.09 -23.71
N SER A 25 -1.56 33.43 -23.75
CA SER A 25 -1.50 32.04 -24.19
C SER A 25 -2.53 31.31 -23.32
N ALA A 26 -3.64 30.88 -23.93
CA ALA A 26 -4.66 30.14 -23.23
C ALA A 26 -3.98 28.90 -22.64
N VAL A 27 -3.90 28.82 -21.31
CA VAL A 27 -3.46 27.61 -20.62
C VAL A 27 -4.41 26.51 -21.07
N ALA A 28 -3.89 25.44 -21.69
CA ALA A 28 -4.71 24.33 -22.14
C ALA A 28 -5.49 23.77 -20.96
N GLN A 29 -6.81 23.63 -21.09
CA GLN A 29 -7.65 23.07 -20.04
C GLN A 29 -7.24 21.61 -19.77
N THR A 30 -6.89 21.30 -18.52
CA THR A 30 -6.51 19.96 -18.07
C THR A 30 -7.70 19.29 -17.38
N TYR A 31 -8.16 18.17 -17.92
CA TYR A 31 -9.25 17.39 -17.34
C TYR A 31 -8.76 16.45 -16.25
N HIS A 32 -9.41 16.46 -15.09
CA HIS A 32 -9.11 15.62 -13.94
C HIS A 32 -10.28 15.57 -12.94
N ASN A 33 -10.21 14.65 -11.98
CA ASN A 33 -11.12 14.60 -10.85
C ASN A 33 -10.89 15.80 -9.91
N VAL A 34 -11.89 16.66 -9.75
CA VAL A 34 -11.90 17.73 -8.74
C VAL A 34 -12.30 17.22 -7.36
N LEU A 35 -13.14 16.18 -7.33
CA LEU A 35 -13.38 15.35 -6.16
C LEU A 35 -12.90 13.94 -6.50
N ASN A 36 -11.87 13.47 -5.81
CA ASN A 36 -11.26 12.17 -6.04
C ASN A 36 -11.49 11.24 -4.84
N GLN A 37 -12.73 10.79 -4.66
CA GLN A 37 -13.12 9.82 -3.64
C GLN A 37 -13.52 8.50 -4.31
N PRO A 38 -13.11 7.34 -3.76
CA PRO A 38 -13.52 6.03 -4.29
C PRO A 38 -15.02 5.94 -4.51
N PHE A 39 -15.42 5.56 -5.73
CA PHE A 39 -16.81 5.48 -6.17
C PHE A 39 -17.62 6.79 -6.04
N ARG A 40 -17.00 7.95 -5.81
CA ARG A 40 -17.70 9.24 -5.59
C ARG A 40 -16.92 10.39 -6.20
N THR A 41 -16.55 10.24 -7.47
CA THR A 41 -15.76 11.22 -8.20
C THR A 41 -16.62 12.28 -8.86
N ILE A 42 -16.05 13.48 -8.94
CA ILE A 42 -16.56 14.60 -9.73
C ILE A 42 -15.41 15.13 -10.58
N GLY A 43 -15.62 15.20 -11.90
CA GLY A 43 -14.63 15.69 -12.87
C GLY A 43 -14.90 17.12 -13.28
N ASN A 44 -13.86 17.84 -13.72
CA ASN A 44 -14.01 19.19 -14.31
C ASN A 44 -14.27 19.18 -15.84
N GLY A 45 -14.52 18.00 -16.41
CA GLY A 45 -14.81 17.78 -17.83
C GLY A 45 -14.53 16.33 -18.22
N PRO A 46 -14.60 16.01 -19.52
CA PRO A 46 -14.54 14.63 -19.99
C PRO A 46 -13.17 14.03 -19.74
N GLN A 47 -13.16 12.91 -19.01
CA GLN A 47 -12.00 12.03 -18.86
C GLN A 47 -11.93 11.03 -20.05
N SER A 48 -13.07 10.77 -20.71
CA SER A 48 -13.33 9.65 -21.63
C SER A 48 -13.19 9.96 -23.14
N VAL A 49 -12.36 10.94 -23.55
CA VAL A 49 -12.32 11.38 -24.95
C VAL A 49 -10.91 11.61 -25.48
N VAL A 50 -10.71 11.30 -26.77
CA VAL A 50 -9.53 11.71 -27.52
C VAL A 50 -9.69 13.16 -27.93
N VAL A 51 -8.91 14.04 -27.31
CA VAL A 51 -8.91 15.47 -27.63
C VAL A 51 -7.96 15.75 -28.79
N VAL A 52 -8.44 16.45 -29.82
CA VAL A 52 -7.68 16.87 -31.00
C VAL A 52 -7.60 18.39 -31.04
N ASP A 53 -6.38 18.93 -30.89
CA ASP A 53 -6.15 20.37 -31.01
C ASP A 53 -6.10 20.82 -32.47
N VAL A 54 -6.85 21.88 -32.81
CA VAL A 54 -6.88 22.48 -34.15
C VAL A 54 -6.67 23.99 -34.10
N ALA A 55 -5.93 24.53 -35.06
CA ALA A 55 -5.67 25.96 -35.15
C ALA A 55 -6.83 26.70 -35.84
N HIS A 56 -7.44 26.09 -36.87
CA HIS A 56 -8.58 26.68 -37.57
C HIS A 56 -9.77 25.70 -37.59
N PRO A 57 -10.69 25.76 -36.60
CA PRO A 57 -11.81 24.82 -36.51
C PRO A 57 -12.82 24.92 -37.68
N ASN A 58 -12.81 26.04 -38.41
CA ASN A 58 -13.66 26.25 -39.58
C ASN A 58 -13.07 25.61 -40.86
N ASN A 59 -11.81 25.16 -40.83
CA ASN A 59 -11.15 24.51 -41.96
C ASN A 59 -11.32 22.99 -41.85
N LYS A 60 -12.31 22.44 -42.56
CA LYS A 60 -12.66 21.00 -42.47
C LYS A 60 -11.50 20.08 -42.81
N ASP A 61 -10.70 20.42 -43.82
CA ASP A 61 -9.56 19.59 -44.24
C ASP A 61 -8.47 19.55 -43.17
N GLU A 62 -8.19 20.69 -42.52
CA GLU A 62 -7.23 20.76 -41.40
C GLU A 62 -7.72 19.95 -40.20
N VAL A 63 -9.00 20.10 -39.84
CA VAL A 63 -9.63 19.36 -38.74
C VAL A 63 -9.54 17.86 -39.00
N GLN A 64 -9.95 17.39 -40.19
CA GLN A 64 -9.89 15.98 -40.56
C GLN A 64 -8.46 15.43 -40.61
N GLN A 65 -7.49 16.21 -41.08
CA GLN A 65 -6.08 15.82 -41.07
C GLN A 65 -5.52 15.69 -39.65
N ALA A 66 -5.81 16.66 -38.77
CA ALA A 66 -5.39 16.63 -37.37
C ALA A 66 -6.00 15.42 -36.63
N ILE A 67 -7.29 15.15 -36.86
CA ILE A 67 -7.99 13.97 -36.32
C ILE A 67 -7.33 12.69 -36.83
N ALA A 68 -7.14 12.55 -38.15
CA ALA A 68 -6.51 11.36 -38.73
C ALA A 68 -5.08 11.14 -38.24
N GLN A 69 -4.28 12.20 -38.05
CA GLN A 69 -2.94 12.12 -37.47
C GLN A 69 -2.99 11.65 -36.00
N ARG A 70 -3.85 12.26 -35.18
CA ARG A 70 -3.97 11.90 -33.76
C ARG A 70 -4.45 10.47 -33.57
N ILE A 71 -5.48 10.05 -34.32
CA ILE A 71 -5.99 8.68 -34.26
C ILE A 71 -4.93 7.69 -34.72
N ARG A 72 -4.21 7.95 -35.82
CA ARG A 72 -3.12 7.04 -36.26
C ARG A 72 -2.05 6.85 -35.20
N GLN A 73 -1.66 7.92 -34.49
CA GLN A 73 -0.72 7.80 -33.37
C GLN A 73 -1.27 6.91 -32.25
N VAL A 74 -2.51 7.14 -31.81
CA VAL A 74 -3.16 6.32 -30.77
C VAL A 74 -3.26 4.85 -31.19
N MET A 75 -3.62 4.57 -32.45
CA MET A 75 -3.82 3.21 -32.95
C MET A 75 -2.51 2.45 -33.17
N GLN A 76 -1.49 3.07 -33.77
CA GLN A 76 -0.17 2.44 -33.94
C GLN A 76 0.44 2.05 -32.59
N THR A 77 0.26 2.94 -31.61
CA THR A 77 0.71 2.76 -30.24
C THR A 77 0.05 1.55 -29.56
N ARG A 78 -1.28 1.43 -29.66
CA ARG A 78 -2.05 0.29 -29.11
C ARG A 78 -1.80 -1.01 -29.86
N ALA A 79 -1.66 -0.99 -31.18
CA ALA A 79 -1.53 -2.21 -31.98
C ALA A 79 -0.16 -2.90 -31.81
N ALA A 80 0.94 -2.12 -31.80
CA ALA A 80 2.27 -2.65 -31.52
C ALA A 80 2.36 -3.28 -30.12
N ALA A 81 1.51 -2.80 -29.23
CA ALA A 81 1.53 -3.19 -27.86
C ALA A 81 0.98 -4.56 -27.54
N VAL A 82 -0.21 -4.82 -28.06
CA VAL A 82 -0.96 -6.01 -27.69
C VAL A 82 -0.55 -7.24 -28.49
N ALA A 83 0.30 -7.05 -29.51
CA ALA A 83 0.71 -8.10 -30.41
C ALA A 83 1.38 -9.31 -29.73
N PRO A 84 2.31 -9.16 -28.75
CA PRO A 84 2.96 -10.30 -28.10
C PRO A 84 1.99 -11.15 -27.30
N GLU A 85 0.95 -10.53 -26.74
CA GLU A 85 0.06 -11.15 -25.76
C GLU A 85 -1.19 -11.70 -26.42
N ILE A 86 -1.74 -11.03 -27.43
CA ILE A 86 -2.66 -11.67 -28.36
C ILE A 86 -1.99 -12.90 -29.02
N ALA A 87 -0.69 -12.86 -29.31
CA ALA A 87 0.03 -14.03 -29.79
C ALA A 87 0.12 -15.14 -28.72
N THR A 88 0.31 -14.79 -27.45
CA THR A 88 0.30 -15.73 -26.31
C THR A 88 -1.09 -16.32 -26.07
N LEU A 89 -2.14 -15.49 -25.98
CA LEU A 89 -3.53 -15.91 -25.84
C LEU A 89 -3.98 -16.80 -27.01
N ARG A 90 -3.52 -16.53 -28.24
CA ARG A 90 -3.72 -17.43 -29.39
C ARG A 90 -3.00 -18.76 -29.23
N ARG A 91 -1.75 -18.77 -28.75
CA ARG A 91 -1.03 -20.03 -28.45
C ARG A 91 -1.74 -20.85 -27.38
N LEU A 92 -2.40 -20.17 -26.44
CA LEU A 92 -3.20 -20.78 -25.38
C LEU A 92 -4.64 -21.11 -25.82
N HIS A 93 -4.99 -20.89 -27.09
CA HIS A 93 -6.33 -21.07 -27.66
C HIS A 93 -7.45 -20.26 -26.96
N ALA A 94 -7.08 -19.23 -26.19
CA ALA A 94 -8.02 -18.30 -25.56
C ALA A 94 -8.60 -17.28 -26.56
N PHE A 95 -7.90 -17.04 -27.68
CA PHE A 95 -8.33 -16.14 -28.76
C PHE A 95 -8.36 -16.86 -30.12
N PRO A 96 -9.42 -16.70 -30.93
CA PRO A 96 -9.41 -17.16 -32.32
C PRO A 96 -8.27 -16.52 -33.13
N LEU A 97 -7.71 -17.26 -34.08
CA LEU A 97 -6.58 -16.80 -34.93
C LEU A 97 -6.86 -15.46 -35.65
N ASN A 98 -8.11 -15.20 -36.02
CA ASN A 98 -8.53 -14.02 -36.78
C ASN A 98 -9.38 -13.01 -36.00
N HIS A 99 -9.62 -13.24 -34.70
CA HIS A 99 -10.44 -12.35 -33.88
C HIS A 99 -9.69 -11.05 -33.55
N GLN A 100 -10.45 -9.95 -33.58
CA GLN A 100 -9.99 -8.59 -33.34
C GLN A 100 -10.83 -7.94 -32.24
N ILE A 101 -10.18 -7.21 -31.32
CA ILE A 101 -10.87 -6.50 -30.23
C ILE A 101 -11.25 -5.10 -30.71
N PRO A 102 -12.55 -4.78 -30.92
CA PRO A 102 -12.98 -3.45 -31.28
C PRO A 102 -12.95 -2.53 -30.06
N VAL A 103 -12.15 -1.47 -30.10
CA VAL A 103 -12.16 -0.36 -29.14
C VAL A 103 -12.82 0.83 -29.83
N VAL A 104 -13.81 1.44 -29.18
CA VAL A 104 -14.54 2.58 -29.74
C VAL A 104 -14.22 3.84 -28.95
N ASP A 105 -13.47 4.76 -29.55
CA ASP A 105 -13.11 6.03 -28.92
C ASP A 105 -14.03 7.17 -29.39
N MET A 106 -14.38 8.07 -28.48
CA MET A 106 -14.96 9.36 -28.85
C MET A 106 -13.87 10.39 -29.09
N VAL A 107 -14.01 11.15 -30.16
CA VAL A 107 -13.06 12.18 -30.57
C VAL A 107 -13.74 13.54 -30.51
N VAL A 108 -13.11 14.47 -29.79
CA VAL A 108 -13.58 15.85 -29.68
C VAL A 108 -12.50 16.83 -30.13
N VAL A 109 -12.92 17.91 -30.77
CA VAL A 109 -12.00 18.93 -31.26
C VAL A 109 -11.87 20.05 -30.23
N ARG A 110 -10.64 20.52 -30.00
CA ARG A 110 -10.33 21.62 -29.09
C ARG A 110 -9.66 22.76 -29.86
N HIS A 111 -10.08 23.98 -29.57
CA HIS A 111 -9.51 25.19 -30.14
C HIS A 111 -9.28 26.22 -29.03
N ASN A 112 -8.08 26.82 -28.98
CA ASN A 112 -7.68 27.77 -27.93
C ASN A 112 -7.96 27.28 -26.49
N GLY A 113 -7.76 25.98 -26.25
CA GLY A 113 -7.94 25.36 -24.93
C GLY A 113 -9.40 25.03 -24.55
N GLN A 114 -10.38 25.30 -25.42
CA GLN A 114 -11.80 24.98 -25.20
C GLN A 114 -12.26 23.87 -26.15
N ILE A 115 -12.91 22.82 -25.62
CA ILE A 115 -13.55 21.81 -26.46
C ILE A 115 -14.70 22.48 -27.23
N LEU A 116 -14.69 22.29 -28.54
CA LEU A 116 -15.77 22.67 -29.44
C LEU A 116 -16.76 21.51 -29.51
N LEU A 117 -17.80 21.59 -28.68
CA LEU A 117 -18.96 20.73 -28.82
C LEU A 117 -20.04 21.44 -29.65
N PRO A 118 -20.84 20.69 -30.43
CA PRO A 118 -22.09 21.18 -31.00
C PRO A 118 -22.92 21.92 -29.94
N GLN A 119 -23.57 23.05 -30.32
CA GLN A 119 -24.38 23.81 -29.37
C GLN A 119 -25.56 22.98 -28.86
N ALA A 120 -25.62 22.82 -27.53
CA ALA A 120 -26.75 22.22 -26.83
C ALA A 120 -28.06 22.96 -27.11
N PRO A 121 -29.22 22.27 -27.14
CA PRO A 121 -30.51 22.95 -27.06
C PRO A 121 -30.59 23.83 -25.80
N PRO A 122 -31.30 24.97 -25.82
CA PRO A 122 -31.47 25.81 -24.64
C PRO A 122 -32.11 25.03 -23.46
N ALA A 123 -31.61 25.23 -22.24
CA ALA A 123 -32.13 24.61 -21.03
C ALA A 123 -33.63 24.90 -20.83
N GLY A 124 -34.40 23.88 -20.43
CA GLY A 124 -35.83 24.02 -20.06
C GLY A 124 -36.87 23.51 -21.06
N ARG A 125 -36.50 22.78 -22.12
CA ARG A 125 -37.43 22.01 -22.97
C ARG A 125 -37.13 20.52 -22.87
N SER A 126 -38.11 19.69 -22.50
CA SER A 126 -37.97 18.23 -22.46
C SER A 126 -37.46 17.68 -23.79
N VAL A 127 -36.57 16.68 -23.75
CA VAL A 127 -36.11 15.98 -24.96
C VAL A 127 -37.34 15.42 -25.70
N PRO A 128 -37.52 15.72 -27.00
CA PRO A 128 -38.61 15.14 -27.75
C PRO A 128 -38.50 13.60 -27.75
N THR A 129 -39.58 12.92 -27.40
CA THR A 129 -39.64 11.44 -27.35
C THR A 129 -39.52 10.77 -28.72
N ASN A 130 -39.46 11.55 -29.79
CA ASN A 130 -39.43 11.12 -31.18
C ASN A 130 -38.12 11.47 -31.89
N ASN A 131 -37.05 11.77 -31.15
CA ASN A 131 -35.76 12.00 -31.76
C ASN A 131 -35.30 10.76 -32.55
N GLN A 132 -34.63 10.98 -33.69
CA GLN A 132 -34.14 9.93 -34.57
C GLN A 132 -32.78 10.27 -35.15
N LEU A 133 -31.92 9.25 -35.24
CA LEU A 133 -30.68 9.28 -36.00
C LEU A 133 -30.86 8.52 -37.31
N THR A 134 -30.28 9.05 -38.39
CA THR A 134 -30.14 8.34 -39.67
C THR A 134 -28.66 8.15 -39.96
N PHE A 135 -28.27 6.93 -40.30
CA PHE A 135 -26.88 6.60 -40.62
C PHE A 135 -26.70 6.54 -42.13
N VAL A 136 -25.66 7.18 -42.64
CA VAL A 136 -25.40 7.25 -44.09
C VAL A 136 -23.94 6.95 -44.38
N ALA A 137 -23.68 5.89 -45.13
CA ALA A 137 -22.37 5.54 -45.63
C ALA A 137 -21.92 6.57 -46.69
N ASN A 138 -20.72 7.11 -46.52
CA ASN A 138 -20.19 8.09 -47.46
C ASN A 138 -19.94 7.43 -48.84
N THR A 139 -20.42 8.07 -49.90
CA THR A 139 -20.29 7.59 -51.30
C THR A 139 -19.50 8.55 -52.19
N SER A 140 -18.97 9.65 -51.65
CA SER A 140 -18.28 10.68 -52.42
C SER A 140 -17.10 11.28 -51.66
N GLY A 141 -16.08 11.76 -52.39
CA GLY A 141 -14.91 12.37 -51.78
C GLY A 141 -14.00 11.39 -51.05
N GLN A 142 -13.25 11.87 -50.07
CA GLN A 142 -12.30 11.07 -49.29
C GLN A 142 -13.04 10.09 -48.35
N TYR A 143 -12.51 8.87 -48.19
CA TYR A 143 -13.11 7.80 -47.36
C TYR A 143 -14.51 7.35 -47.81
N ALA A 144 -14.78 7.37 -49.12
CA ALA A 144 -16.02 6.85 -49.69
C ALA A 144 -16.02 5.31 -49.77
N PHE A 145 -17.17 4.71 -49.53
CA PHE A 145 -17.48 3.33 -49.91
C PHE A 145 -17.89 3.26 -51.39
N ASP A 146 -17.69 2.10 -52.02
CA ASP A 146 -18.36 1.82 -53.29
C ASP A 146 -19.89 1.77 -53.08
N VAL A 147 -20.65 2.19 -54.10
CA VAL A 147 -22.11 2.34 -54.00
C VAL A 147 -22.83 1.06 -53.53
N PRO A 148 -22.50 -0.15 -54.03
CA PRO A 148 -23.08 -1.39 -53.51
C PRO A 148 -22.80 -1.63 -52.02
N THR A 149 -21.55 -1.50 -51.58
CA THR A 149 -21.17 -1.67 -50.17
C THR A 149 -21.85 -0.63 -49.28
N ALA A 150 -21.90 0.63 -49.72
CA ALA A 150 -22.60 1.71 -49.02
C ALA A 150 -24.08 1.39 -48.83
N SER A 151 -24.76 0.96 -49.90
CA SER A 151 -26.19 0.62 -49.84
C SER A 151 -26.47 -0.58 -48.92
N ALA A 152 -25.60 -1.61 -48.94
CA ALA A 152 -25.73 -2.76 -48.05
C ALA A 152 -25.50 -2.37 -46.57
N LEU A 153 -24.53 -1.49 -46.32
CA LEU A 153 -24.24 -0.96 -44.99
C LEU A 153 -25.41 -0.11 -44.48
N ASP A 154 -25.91 0.84 -45.28
CA ASP A 154 -27.06 1.68 -44.94
C ASP A 154 -28.30 0.85 -44.61
N ASN A 155 -28.58 -0.18 -45.42
CA ASN A 155 -29.67 -1.09 -45.15
C ASN A 155 -29.49 -1.85 -43.83
N THR A 156 -28.29 -2.35 -43.58
CA THR A 156 -27.99 -3.08 -42.33
C THR A 156 -28.11 -2.16 -41.11
N VAL A 157 -27.53 -0.98 -41.17
CA VAL A 157 -27.49 -0.05 -40.04
C VAL A 157 -28.88 0.50 -39.74
N ASN A 158 -29.62 0.97 -40.74
CA ASN A 158 -30.90 1.65 -40.51
C ASN A 158 -32.08 0.68 -40.34
N ASN A 159 -32.07 -0.50 -40.98
CA ASN A 159 -33.22 -1.42 -40.92
C ASN A 159 -33.04 -2.59 -39.94
N LEU A 160 -31.81 -2.91 -39.53
CA LEU A 160 -31.53 -4.00 -38.58
C LEU A 160 -30.96 -3.48 -37.26
N LEU A 161 -29.83 -2.77 -37.29
CA LEU A 161 -29.10 -2.40 -36.07
C LEU A 161 -29.76 -1.27 -35.27
N TYR A 162 -30.10 -0.16 -35.94
CA TYR A 162 -30.67 1.02 -35.29
C TYR A 162 -32.01 0.74 -34.59
N PRO A 163 -33.00 0.05 -35.22
CA PRO A 163 -34.26 -0.29 -34.55
C PRO A 163 -34.04 -1.23 -33.34
N ALA A 164 -33.03 -2.10 -33.40
CA ALA A 164 -32.70 -2.97 -32.29
C ALA A 164 -32.06 -2.20 -31.11
N LEU A 165 -31.19 -1.22 -31.39
CA LEU A 165 -30.66 -0.29 -30.39
C LEU A 165 -31.79 0.51 -29.74
N VAL A 166 -32.67 1.15 -30.51
CA VAL A 166 -33.79 1.94 -29.95
C VAL A 166 -34.67 1.12 -29.00
N ARG A 167 -34.91 -0.17 -29.30
CA ARG A 167 -35.65 -1.08 -28.40
C ARG A 167 -34.95 -1.37 -27.07
N ARG A 168 -33.64 -1.16 -26.98
CA ARG A 168 -32.83 -1.49 -25.78
C ARG A 168 -32.32 -0.28 -25.04
N ILE A 169 -32.05 0.84 -25.71
CA ILE A 169 -31.47 2.05 -25.11
C ILE A 169 -32.38 3.29 -25.24
N GLY A 170 -33.54 3.16 -25.87
CA GLY A 170 -34.52 4.24 -26.02
C GLY A 170 -34.21 5.18 -27.20
N PRO A 171 -34.99 6.26 -27.39
CA PRO A 171 -34.71 7.24 -28.43
C PRO A 171 -33.42 8.02 -28.13
N PRO A 172 -32.69 8.50 -29.16
CA PRO A 172 -31.49 9.31 -28.99
C PRO A 172 -31.77 10.69 -28.39
N LEU A 173 -30.74 11.29 -27.78
CA LEU A 173 -30.83 12.63 -27.18
C LEU A 173 -30.99 13.77 -28.20
N TRP A 174 -30.65 13.52 -29.46
CA TRP A 174 -30.66 14.51 -30.54
C TRP A 174 -31.18 13.92 -31.86
N ASN A 175 -31.53 14.81 -32.79
CA ASN A 175 -31.92 14.47 -34.17
C ASN A 175 -30.79 14.81 -35.12
N GLY A 176 -30.49 13.91 -36.04
CA GLY A 176 -29.60 14.24 -37.14
C GLY A 176 -29.10 13.05 -37.91
N GLN A 177 -28.14 13.34 -38.79
CA GLN A 177 -27.47 12.34 -39.61
C GLN A 177 -26.10 12.03 -39.02
N VAL A 178 -25.75 10.75 -38.97
CA VAL A 178 -24.41 10.26 -38.67
C VAL A 178 -23.80 9.73 -39.96
N THR A 179 -22.64 10.25 -40.36
CA THR A 179 -21.95 9.78 -41.57
C THR A 179 -21.00 8.63 -41.22
N ILE A 180 -21.04 7.53 -41.97
CA ILE A 180 -20.06 6.44 -41.81
C ILE A 180 -18.98 6.58 -42.88
N LEU A 181 -17.73 6.69 -42.44
CA LEU A 181 -16.57 6.90 -43.30
C LEU A 181 -15.78 5.60 -43.47
N ASN A 182 -15.40 5.28 -44.70
CA ASN A 182 -14.55 4.13 -45.04
C ASN A 182 -13.08 4.46 -44.78
N LYS A 183 -12.65 4.34 -43.54
CA LYS A 183 -11.30 4.70 -43.14
C LYS A 183 -10.39 3.48 -43.10
N ASP A 184 -10.02 3.01 -44.28
CA ASP A 184 -9.08 1.89 -44.49
C ASP A 184 -7.61 2.33 -44.42
N ASP A 185 -7.27 3.21 -43.47
CA ASP A 185 -5.96 3.84 -43.37
C ASP A 185 -4.97 3.01 -42.52
N ASN A 186 -5.30 1.75 -42.17
CA ASN A 186 -4.51 0.97 -41.22
C ASN A 186 -3.23 0.41 -41.89
N PRO A 187 -2.01 0.88 -41.53
CA PRO A 187 -0.76 0.44 -42.16
C PRO A 187 -0.35 -1.00 -41.84
N THR A 188 -1.11 -1.70 -41.00
CA THR A 188 -0.88 -3.11 -40.72
C THR A 188 -2.23 -3.83 -40.59
N LYS A 189 -2.44 -4.85 -41.43
CA LYS A 189 -3.43 -5.91 -41.18
C LYS A 189 -2.99 -6.67 -39.92
N VAL A 190 -3.15 -6.09 -38.74
CA VAL A 190 -2.82 -6.75 -37.47
C VAL A 190 -4.05 -7.50 -37.00
N SER A 191 -3.88 -8.80 -36.83
CA SER A 191 -4.75 -9.63 -36.03
C SER A 191 -4.61 -9.17 -34.57
N GLY A 192 -5.37 -8.16 -34.12
CA GLY A 192 -5.22 -7.54 -32.80
C GLY A 192 -6.35 -6.58 -32.38
N ILE A 193 -6.02 -5.39 -31.85
CA ILE A 193 -6.99 -4.31 -31.55
C ILE A 193 -7.34 -3.53 -32.82
N ILE A 194 -8.62 -3.22 -33.01
CA ILE A 194 -9.12 -2.31 -34.03
C ILE A 194 -9.81 -1.11 -33.36
N GLY A 195 -9.47 0.11 -33.81
CA GLY A 195 -10.13 1.33 -33.36
C GLY A 195 -11.26 1.76 -34.28
N VAL A 196 -12.48 1.82 -33.76
CA VAL A 196 -13.59 2.59 -34.35
C VAL A 196 -13.61 3.94 -33.65
N THR A 197 -13.87 5.04 -34.35
CA THR A 197 -13.98 6.34 -33.68
C THR A 197 -15.28 7.04 -34.00
N VAL A 198 -15.90 7.61 -32.96
CA VAL A 198 -17.05 8.51 -33.07
C VAL A 198 -16.53 9.94 -32.98
N VAL A 199 -16.56 10.66 -34.09
CA VAL A 199 -16.00 12.00 -34.21
C VAL A 199 -17.09 13.04 -34.07
N MET A 200 -16.91 13.96 -33.13
CA MET A 200 -17.76 15.12 -32.93
C MET A 200 -17.12 16.34 -33.60
N ASN A 201 -17.62 16.71 -34.78
CA ASN A 201 -17.03 17.81 -35.54
C ASN A 201 -17.46 19.17 -34.99
N PRO A 202 -16.61 20.22 -35.13
CA PRO A 202 -16.94 21.58 -34.72
C PRO A 202 -18.20 22.16 -35.39
N ASP A 203 -18.56 21.66 -36.57
CA ASP A 203 -19.72 22.12 -37.35
C ASP A 203 -21.04 21.46 -36.94
N GLY A 204 -21.03 20.60 -35.91
CA GLY A 204 -22.21 19.90 -35.43
C GLY A 204 -22.44 18.52 -36.05
N SER A 205 -21.66 18.13 -37.06
CA SER A 205 -21.77 16.80 -37.67
C SER A 205 -21.12 15.72 -36.78
N VAL A 206 -21.64 14.50 -36.88
CA VAL A 206 -21.11 13.32 -36.18
C VAL A 206 -20.74 12.28 -37.21
N ASP A 207 -19.49 11.81 -37.15
CA ASP A 207 -18.98 10.79 -38.06
C ASP A 207 -18.59 9.52 -37.30
N ILE A 208 -18.77 8.35 -37.93
CA ILE A 208 -18.20 7.08 -37.49
C ILE A 208 -17.11 6.71 -38.49
N ASP A 209 -15.86 6.70 -38.02
CA ASP A 209 -14.74 6.17 -38.79
C ASP A 209 -14.75 4.65 -38.63
N LEU A 210 -15.15 3.95 -39.70
CA LEU A 210 -15.25 2.49 -39.71
C LEU A 210 -14.03 1.89 -40.43
N PRO A 211 -13.13 1.18 -39.72
CA PRO A 211 -12.02 0.47 -40.32
C PRO A 211 -12.46 -0.88 -40.91
N ASN A 212 -11.57 -1.50 -41.68
CA ASN A 212 -11.76 -2.86 -42.17
C ASN A 212 -11.51 -3.91 -41.06
N PHE A 213 -12.49 -4.79 -40.86
CA PHE A 213 -12.44 -5.92 -39.92
C PHE A 213 -12.16 -7.24 -40.64
N SER A 214 -11.51 -8.16 -39.94
CA SER A 214 -11.20 -9.51 -40.41
C SER A 214 -12.36 -10.50 -40.22
N THR A 215 -13.32 -10.15 -39.36
CA THR A 215 -14.53 -10.94 -39.10
C THR A 215 -15.77 -10.04 -39.07
N ASP A 216 -16.91 -10.59 -39.51
CA ASP A 216 -18.20 -9.87 -39.44
C ASP A 216 -18.66 -9.64 -37.99
N GLN A 217 -18.31 -10.55 -37.08
CA GLN A 217 -18.62 -10.42 -35.66
C GLN A 217 -18.01 -9.15 -35.05
N ASP A 218 -16.70 -8.98 -35.19
CA ASP A 218 -15.98 -7.86 -34.59
C ASP A 218 -16.44 -6.53 -35.22
N LYS A 219 -16.73 -6.56 -36.53
CA LYS A 219 -17.33 -5.45 -37.27
C LYS A 219 -18.67 -5.03 -36.66
N TYR A 220 -19.60 -5.98 -36.49
CA TYR A 220 -20.94 -5.66 -36.02
C TYR A 220 -20.96 -5.23 -34.56
N LEU A 221 -20.16 -5.84 -33.70
CA LEU A 221 -20.04 -5.44 -32.29
C LEU A 221 -19.42 -4.04 -32.14
N GLY A 222 -18.32 -3.76 -32.86
CA GLY A 222 -17.71 -2.43 -32.88
C GLY A 222 -18.65 -1.36 -33.42
N LEU A 223 -19.39 -1.67 -34.50
CA LEU A 223 -20.37 -0.76 -35.10
C LEU A 223 -21.56 -0.50 -34.15
N LEU A 224 -22.12 -1.54 -33.53
CA LEU A 224 -23.22 -1.40 -32.57
C LEU A 224 -22.83 -0.52 -31.37
N GLN A 225 -21.61 -0.69 -30.84
CA GLN A 225 -21.12 0.14 -29.75
C GLN A 225 -20.94 1.61 -30.20
N ALA A 226 -20.34 1.85 -31.37
CA ALA A 226 -20.18 3.20 -31.91
C ALA A 226 -21.52 3.89 -32.12
N MET A 227 -22.49 3.18 -32.72
CA MET A 227 -23.86 3.65 -32.86
C MET A 227 -24.48 3.98 -31.50
N ALA A 228 -24.33 3.13 -30.48
CA ALA A 228 -24.87 3.40 -29.15
C ALA A 228 -24.29 4.69 -28.53
N GLN A 229 -22.99 4.95 -28.67
CA GLN A 229 -22.36 6.20 -28.20
C GLN A 229 -22.88 7.43 -28.95
N THR A 230 -23.27 7.30 -30.23
CA THR A 230 -23.90 8.41 -30.96
C THR A 230 -25.25 8.84 -30.39
N PHE A 231 -25.95 8.00 -29.59
CA PHE A 231 -27.24 8.38 -28.99
C PHE A 231 -27.06 9.49 -27.95
N HIS A 232 -25.94 9.49 -27.22
CA HIS A 232 -25.53 10.60 -26.36
C HIS A 232 -24.85 11.72 -27.17
N GLY A 233 -24.09 11.34 -28.21
CA GLY A 233 -23.42 12.28 -29.10
C GLY A 233 -22.53 13.25 -28.30
N PRO A 234 -22.63 14.57 -28.53
CA PRO A 234 -21.78 15.57 -27.85
C PRO A 234 -21.98 15.67 -26.34
N LEU A 235 -22.93 14.92 -25.78
CA LEU A 235 -23.35 14.97 -24.38
C LEU A 235 -23.02 13.66 -23.64
N ALA A 236 -22.03 12.94 -24.15
CA ALA A 236 -21.53 11.70 -23.58
C ALA A 236 -21.09 11.84 -22.11
N ILE A 237 -21.21 10.75 -21.37
CA ILE A 237 -20.80 10.70 -19.98
C ILE A 237 -19.27 10.79 -19.91
N GLY A 238 -18.76 11.54 -18.94
CA GLY A 238 -17.35 11.93 -18.88
C GLY A 238 -16.37 10.83 -18.52
N TYR A 239 -16.81 9.62 -18.17
CA TYR A 239 -15.96 8.52 -17.71
C TYR A 239 -16.11 7.27 -18.56
N ASP A 240 -14.99 6.63 -18.92
CA ASP A 240 -14.95 5.43 -19.79
C ASP A 240 -15.81 4.28 -19.22
N ALA A 241 -15.68 4.05 -17.91
CA ALA A 241 -16.44 3.02 -17.20
C ALA A 241 -17.95 3.17 -17.37
N TRP A 242 -18.46 4.39 -17.56
CA TRP A 242 -19.88 4.68 -17.76
C TRP A 242 -20.25 4.67 -19.23
N GLU A 243 -19.63 5.52 -20.04
CA GLU A 243 -20.03 5.69 -21.44
C GLU A 243 -19.68 4.47 -22.28
N MET A 244 -18.39 4.11 -22.35
CA MET A 244 -17.95 2.95 -23.13
C MET A 244 -18.51 1.65 -22.54
N GLY A 245 -18.55 1.55 -21.20
CA GLY A 245 -19.11 0.39 -20.50
C GLY A 245 -20.58 0.14 -20.84
N MET A 246 -21.45 1.14 -20.73
CA MET A 246 -22.88 0.99 -21.05
C MET A 246 -23.11 0.76 -22.54
N ALA A 247 -22.40 1.49 -23.41
CA ALA A 247 -22.53 1.34 -24.86
C ALA A 247 -22.14 -0.08 -25.31
N ARG A 248 -21.05 -0.64 -24.76
CA ARG A 248 -20.65 -2.03 -25.04
C ARG A 248 -21.67 -3.03 -24.53
N ALA A 249 -22.18 -2.84 -23.32
CA ALA A 249 -23.20 -3.72 -22.75
C ALA A 249 -24.48 -3.72 -23.60
N ALA A 250 -24.93 -2.54 -24.07
CA ALA A 250 -26.06 -2.41 -24.97
C ALA A 250 -25.82 -3.09 -26.34
N ALA A 251 -24.63 -2.90 -26.93
CA ALA A 251 -24.25 -3.55 -28.19
C ALA A 251 -24.37 -5.08 -28.11
N VAL A 252 -24.02 -5.66 -26.97
CA VAL A 252 -24.02 -7.11 -26.74
C VAL A 252 -25.40 -7.67 -26.49
N VAL A 253 -26.23 -6.93 -25.74
CA VAL A 253 -27.66 -7.24 -25.64
C VAL A 253 -28.32 -7.24 -27.01
N VAL A 254 -28.03 -6.24 -27.84
CA VAL A 254 -28.60 -6.14 -29.20
C VAL A 254 -28.06 -7.26 -30.10
N ALA A 255 -26.77 -7.57 -30.05
CA ALA A 255 -26.21 -8.68 -30.81
C ALA A 255 -26.84 -10.03 -30.41
N GLN A 256 -27.14 -10.23 -29.13
CA GLN A 256 -27.89 -11.39 -28.65
C GLN A 256 -29.33 -11.42 -29.21
N ASP A 257 -30.04 -10.30 -29.23
CA ASP A 257 -31.41 -10.22 -29.79
C ASP A 257 -31.45 -10.51 -31.30
N LEU A 258 -30.36 -10.20 -32.00
CA LEU A 258 -30.23 -10.32 -33.45
C LEU A 258 -29.55 -11.62 -33.91
N GLN A 259 -29.31 -12.58 -33.00
CA GLN A 259 -28.75 -13.87 -33.38
C GLN A 259 -29.53 -14.50 -34.55
N GLY A 260 -28.80 -14.93 -35.59
CA GLY A 260 -29.36 -15.51 -36.81
C GLY A 260 -29.99 -14.53 -37.80
N GLN A 261 -29.99 -13.22 -37.52
CA GLN A 261 -30.57 -12.18 -38.40
C GLN A 261 -29.52 -11.32 -39.11
N PHE A 262 -28.22 -11.53 -38.83
CA PHE A 262 -27.15 -10.79 -39.49
C PHE A 262 -27.06 -11.16 -40.98
N PRO A 263 -26.68 -10.20 -41.87
CA PRO A 263 -26.63 -10.40 -43.32
C PRO A 263 -25.68 -11.52 -43.81
N THR A 264 -24.74 -11.96 -42.97
CA THR A 264 -23.70 -12.94 -43.30
C THR A 264 -24.01 -14.31 -42.68
N THR A 265 -23.72 -15.41 -43.37
CA THR A 265 -23.98 -16.79 -42.90
C THR A 265 -23.10 -17.23 -41.71
N GLN A 266 -22.26 -16.34 -41.17
CA GLN A 266 -21.45 -16.56 -39.99
C GLN A 266 -22.22 -16.14 -38.73
N PRO A 267 -22.29 -16.98 -37.67
CA PRO A 267 -22.93 -16.59 -36.42
C PRO A 267 -22.13 -15.45 -35.75
N VAL A 268 -22.79 -14.33 -35.48
CA VAL A 268 -22.26 -13.31 -34.57
C VAL A 268 -22.47 -13.82 -33.16
N ASP A 269 -21.38 -14.12 -32.49
CA ASP A 269 -21.41 -14.56 -31.11
C ASP A 269 -21.28 -13.33 -30.18
N PRO A 270 -22.38 -12.92 -29.53
CA PRO A 270 -22.38 -11.76 -28.66
C PRO A 270 -21.50 -11.96 -27.42
N ALA A 271 -21.08 -13.19 -27.14
CA ALA A 271 -20.22 -13.54 -26.04
C ALA A 271 -18.76 -13.81 -26.41
N ALA A 272 -18.40 -13.71 -27.70
CA ALA A 272 -17.04 -13.97 -28.16
C ALA A 272 -15.99 -12.97 -27.65
N ASP A 273 -16.42 -11.76 -27.24
CA ASP A 273 -15.57 -10.77 -26.53
C ASP A 273 -15.75 -10.83 -25.00
N PHE A 274 -16.61 -11.71 -24.50
CA PHE A 274 -17.15 -11.69 -23.13
C PHE A 274 -16.67 -12.86 -22.27
N TYR A 275 -15.43 -13.32 -22.50
CA TYR A 275 -14.76 -14.25 -21.60
C TYR A 275 -14.70 -13.77 -20.13
N TYR A 276 -14.98 -12.48 -19.88
CA TYR A 276 -15.00 -11.86 -18.56
C TYR A 276 -16.33 -12.01 -17.82
N THR A 277 -17.48 -12.21 -18.49
CA THR A 277 -18.76 -12.48 -17.79
C THR A 277 -18.73 -13.76 -16.95
N PRO A 278 -18.27 -14.89 -17.50
CA PRO A 278 -18.17 -16.17 -16.81
C PRO A 278 -17.12 -16.18 -15.70
N TYR A 279 -16.08 -15.36 -15.82
CA TYR A 279 -14.97 -15.27 -14.86
C TYR A 279 -14.99 -13.98 -14.04
N TYR A 280 -16.12 -13.26 -14.04
CA TYR A 280 -16.23 -11.93 -13.43
C TYR A 280 -15.89 -11.96 -11.94
N ASP A 281 -16.34 -12.98 -11.21
CA ASP A 281 -16.07 -13.13 -9.78
C ASP A 281 -14.56 -13.24 -9.48
N VAL A 282 -13.74 -13.75 -10.42
CA VAL A 282 -12.26 -13.86 -10.27
C VAL A 282 -11.54 -12.61 -10.77
N LEU A 283 -12.05 -12.01 -11.84
CA LEU A 283 -11.39 -10.87 -12.50
C LEU A 283 -11.77 -9.53 -11.88
N ASN A 284 -12.82 -9.46 -11.05
CA ASN A 284 -13.25 -8.24 -10.37
C ASN A 284 -12.31 -7.90 -9.19
N GLN A 285 -11.22 -7.21 -9.51
CA GLN A 285 -10.16 -6.86 -8.56
C GLN A 285 -10.02 -5.33 -8.40
N PRO A 286 -9.58 -4.83 -7.22
CA PRO A 286 -9.44 -3.40 -6.95
C PRO A 286 -8.60 -2.62 -7.97
N ALA A 287 -7.60 -3.26 -8.58
CA ALA A 287 -6.72 -2.63 -9.57
C ALA A 287 -7.44 -2.17 -10.85
N LEU A 288 -8.68 -2.63 -11.09
CA LEU A 288 -9.51 -2.14 -12.19
C LEU A 288 -9.84 -0.65 -12.09
N GLY A 289 -9.86 -0.07 -10.88
CA GLY A 289 -10.25 1.33 -10.67
C GLY A 289 -9.22 2.34 -11.21
N ASN A 290 -9.69 3.25 -12.07
CA ASN A 290 -8.98 4.45 -12.54
C ASN A 290 -9.96 5.41 -13.26
N ASN A 291 -9.58 6.68 -13.45
CA ASN A 291 -10.41 7.68 -14.13
C ASN A 291 -10.58 7.44 -15.64
N THR A 292 -9.66 6.70 -16.24
CA THR A 292 -9.65 6.33 -17.67
C THR A 292 -9.21 4.88 -17.86
N PHE A 293 -9.64 4.24 -18.95
CA PHE A 293 -9.20 2.89 -19.31
C PHE A 293 -7.77 2.89 -19.83
N LEU A 294 -7.40 3.94 -20.58
CA LEU A 294 -6.05 4.15 -21.08
C LEU A 294 -5.56 5.56 -20.72
N PRO A 295 -4.64 5.70 -19.77
CA PRO A 295 -4.20 7.01 -19.33
C PRO A 295 -3.37 7.75 -20.39
N PRO A 296 -3.26 9.10 -20.28
CA PRO A 296 -2.66 9.93 -21.33
C PRO A 296 -1.22 9.58 -21.71
N THR A 297 -0.32 9.21 -20.79
CA THR A 297 1.06 8.90 -21.19
C THR A 297 1.14 7.57 -21.92
N LYS A 298 0.29 6.61 -21.55
CA LYS A 298 0.13 5.34 -22.27
C LYS A 298 -0.52 5.51 -23.65
N SER A 299 -1.30 6.57 -23.88
CA SER A 299 -1.90 6.84 -25.21
C SER A 299 -0.87 7.06 -26.35
N ASN A 300 0.38 7.38 -26.00
CA ASN A 300 1.48 7.68 -26.95
C ASN A 300 2.69 6.73 -26.84
N GLN A 301 2.65 5.76 -25.94
CA GLN A 301 3.73 4.79 -25.73
C GLN A 301 3.30 3.43 -26.24
N THR A 302 4.15 2.73 -27.00
CA THR A 302 3.91 1.32 -27.31
C THR A 302 3.62 0.61 -26.00
N LEU A 303 2.35 0.27 -25.75
CA LEU A 303 1.99 -0.58 -24.61
C LEU A 303 2.71 -1.92 -24.82
N THR A 304 2.64 -2.84 -23.88
CA THR A 304 2.98 -4.23 -24.13
C THR A 304 1.82 -5.07 -23.62
N GLY A 305 1.63 -6.28 -24.14
CA GLY A 305 0.79 -7.24 -23.43
C GLY A 305 -0.73 -7.14 -23.57
N LEU A 306 -1.47 -7.22 -22.45
CA LEU A 306 -2.94 -7.01 -22.33
C LEU A 306 -3.41 -5.59 -22.73
N GLY A 307 -2.51 -4.79 -23.31
CA GLY A 307 -2.70 -3.36 -23.50
C GLY A 307 -2.66 -2.64 -22.16
N GLY A 308 -1.90 -3.19 -21.19
CA GLY A 308 -2.01 -2.85 -19.79
C GLY A 308 -3.42 -3.14 -19.27
N MET A 309 -4.10 -2.10 -18.78
CA MET A 309 -5.43 -2.22 -18.19
C MET A 309 -6.59 -1.91 -19.14
N LEU A 310 -6.32 -1.58 -20.42
CA LEU A 310 -7.36 -1.21 -21.39
C LEU A 310 -8.38 -2.33 -21.61
N VAL A 311 -7.90 -3.52 -21.96
CA VAL A 311 -8.76 -4.68 -22.28
C VAL A 311 -9.50 -5.17 -21.02
N PRO A 312 -8.82 -5.40 -19.86
CA PRO A 312 -9.51 -5.75 -18.61
C PRO A 312 -10.62 -4.75 -18.22
N ARG A 313 -10.33 -3.44 -18.24
CA ARG A 313 -11.32 -2.43 -17.82
C ARG A 313 -12.51 -2.36 -18.77
N LEU A 314 -12.27 -2.41 -20.09
CA LEU A 314 -13.35 -2.37 -21.08
C LEU A 314 -14.35 -3.51 -20.90
N GLN A 315 -13.86 -4.74 -20.77
CA GLN A 315 -14.72 -5.92 -20.66
C GLN A 315 -15.38 -6.03 -19.29
N MET A 316 -14.66 -5.69 -18.22
CA MET A 316 -15.23 -5.69 -16.87
C MET A 316 -16.30 -4.60 -16.72
N ALA A 317 -16.10 -3.40 -17.24
CA ALA A 317 -17.11 -2.33 -17.19
C ALA A 317 -18.37 -2.71 -17.95
N SER A 318 -18.20 -3.26 -19.15
CA SER A 318 -19.35 -3.77 -19.93
C SER A 318 -20.12 -4.85 -19.17
N THR A 319 -19.41 -5.76 -18.50
CA THR A 319 -20.06 -6.82 -17.72
C THR A 319 -20.81 -6.27 -16.51
N ALA A 320 -20.23 -5.29 -15.81
CA ALA A 320 -20.89 -4.65 -14.67
C ALA A 320 -22.24 -4.05 -15.08
N TRP A 321 -22.31 -3.29 -16.17
CA TRP A 321 -23.59 -2.72 -16.65
C TRP A 321 -24.54 -3.77 -17.23
N LEU A 322 -24.01 -4.83 -17.85
CA LEU A 322 -24.82 -5.95 -18.29
C LEU A 322 -25.54 -6.61 -17.11
N LYS A 323 -24.93 -6.70 -15.92
CA LYS A 323 -25.60 -7.20 -14.71
C LYS A 323 -26.82 -6.35 -14.34
N CYS A 324 -26.79 -5.02 -14.53
CA CYS A 324 -27.95 -4.16 -14.33
C CYS A 324 -29.07 -4.44 -15.37
N PHE A 325 -28.72 -4.68 -16.63
CA PHE A 325 -29.68 -5.10 -17.65
C PHE A 325 -30.31 -6.46 -17.35
N ILE A 326 -29.53 -7.43 -16.90
CA ILE A 326 -30.03 -8.76 -16.51
C ILE A 326 -30.99 -8.64 -15.31
N GLN A 327 -30.72 -7.70 -14.40
CA GLN A 327 -31.62 -7.40 -13.27
C GLN A 327 -32.93 -6.77 -13.74
N ASN A 328 -32.86 -5.80 -14.66
CA ASN A 328 -33.99 -5.10 -15.25
C ASN A 328 -33.75 -4.87 -16.76
N PRO A 329 -34.45 -5.59 -17.66
CA PRO A 329 -34.28 -5.43 -19.11
C PRO A 329 -34.67 -4.06 -19.67
N GLN A 330 -35.22 -3.15 -18.86
CA GLN A 330 -35.50 -1.75 -19.20
C GLN A 330 -34.44 -0.77 -18.66
N PHE A 331 -33.38 -1.27 -18.03
CA PHE A 331 -32.36 -0.47 -17.35
C PHE A 331 -31.84 0.69 -18.22
N PHE A 332 -31.32 0.41 -19.42
CA PHE A 332 -30.72 1.45 -20.26
C PHE A 332 -31.74 2.50 -20.73
N ILE A 333 -32.97 2.10 -21.07
CA ILE A 333 -34.05 3.05 -21.42
C ILE A 333 -34.33 3.98 -20.23
N ASN A 334 -34.54 3.41 -19.04
CA ASN A 334 -34.85 4.17 -17.85
C ASN A 334 -33.72 5.11 -17.46
N PHE A 335 -32.47 4.62 -17.54
CA PHE A 335 -31.29 5.41 -17.24
C PHE A 335 -31.11 6.56 -18.23
N ASN A 336 -31.18 6.28 -19.54
CA ASN A 336 -31.00 7.30 -20.57
C ASN A 336 -32.06 8.40 -20.47
N ASN A 337 -33.34 8.04 -20.31
CA ASN A 337 -34.40 9.03 -20.13
C ASN A 337 -34.14 9.93 -18.91
N ALA A 338 -33.75 9.34 -17.78
CA ALA A 338 -33.47 10.09 -16.56
C ALA A 338 -32.18 10.93 -16.66
N TYR A 339 -31.15 10.43 -17.34
CA TYR A 339 -29.92 11.15 -17.64
C TYR A 339 -30.19 12.35 -18.53
N TYR A 340 -31.00 12.18 -19.56
CA TYR A 340 -31.37 13.25 -20.49
C TYR A 340 -32.10 14.39 -19.78
N ASP A 341 -33.10 14.07 -18.96
CA ASP A 341 -33.82 15.06 -18.15
C ASP A 341 -32.88 15.77 -17.15
N ALA A 342 -32.03 15.02 -16.44
CA ALA A 342 -31.09 15.57 -15.46
C ALA A 342 -30.03 16.46 -16.12
N TRP A 343 -29.57 16.06 -17.31
CA TRP A 343 -28.59 16.81 -18.09
C TRP A 343 -29.18 18.12 -18.56
N GLN A 344 -30.40 18.13 -19.10
CA GLN A 344 -31.06 19.37 -19.52
C GLN A 344 -31.23 20.40 -18.39
N ALA A 345 -31.36 19.93 -17.15
CA ALA A 345 -31.39 20.79 -15.99
C ALA A 345 -30.00 21.31 -15.59
N ASP A 346 -28.98 20.44 -15.67
CA ASP A 346 -27.60 20.74 -15.30
C ASP A 346 -26.60 19.81 -16.01
N HIS A 347 -25.85 20.36 -16.96
CA HIS A 347 -24.89 19.61 -17.78
C HIS A 347 -23.74 18.99 -16.98
N THR A 348 -23.45 19.44 -15.76
CA THR A 348 -22.35 18.87 -14.97
C THR A 348 -22.63 17.43 -14.52
N ILE A 349 -23.87 16.96 -14.64
CA ILE A 349 -24.25 15.55 -14.38
C ILE A 349 -23.35 14.56 -15.10
N ALA A 350 -22.89 14.89 -16.31
CA ALA A 350 -22.04 14.03 -17.13
C ALA A 350 -20.72 13.67 -16.43
N ASN A 351 -20.27 14.48 -15.47
CA ASN A 351 -19.00 14.32 -14.78
C ASN A 351 -19.18 14.07 -13.27
N ASP A 352 -20.41 13.81 -12.79
CA ASP A 352 -20.74 13.61 -11.37
C ASP A 352 -21.25 12.17 -11.14
N THR A 353 -20.35 11.30 -10.69
CA THR A 353 -20.69 9.88 -10.49
C THR A 353 -21.67 9.65 -9.34
N VAL A 354 -21.78 10.56 -8.39
CA VAL A 354 -22.72 10.45 -7.27
C VAL A 354 -24.15 10.60 -7.77
N ARG A 355 -24.40 11.62 -8.60
CA ARG A 355 -25.72 11.82 -9.21
C ARG A 355 -26.01 10.73 -10.27
N LEU A 356 -25.03 10.32 -11.07
CA LEU A 356 -25.19 9.22 -12.03
C LEU A 356 -25.57 7.90 -11.34
N GLN A 357 -24.99 7.59 -10.18
CA GLN A 357 -25.37 6.43 -9.37
C GLN A 357 -26.81 6.48 -8.89
N GLN A 358 -27.33 7.66 -8.54
CA GLN A 358 -28.72 7.82 -8.14
C GLN A 358 -29.67 7.49 -9.31
N LEU A 359 -29.34 7.97 -10.51
CA LEU A 359 -30.10 7.66 -11.73
C LEU A 359 -30.05 6.17 -12.05
N ALA A 360 -28.86 5.55 -11.98
CA ALA A 360 -28.69 4.12 -12.23
C ALA A 360 -29.43 3.24 -11.19
N SER A 361 -29.36 3.60 -9.91
CA SER A 361 -30.11 2.93 -8.83
C SER A 361 -31.61 2.96 -9.09
N ALA A 362 -32.16 4.12 -9.46
CA ALA A 362 -33.57 4.25 -9.81
C ALA A 362 -33.92 3.43 -11.07
N ALA A 363 -33.09 3.49 -12.11
CA ALA A 363 -33.30 2.80 -13.38
C ALA A 363 -33.35 1.27 -13.25
N VAL A 364 -32.52 0.70 -12.35
CA VAL A 364 -32.46 -0.75 -12.13
C VAL A 364 -33.51 -1.25 -11.12
N GLY A 365 -34.12 -0.37 -10.34
CA GLY A 365 -35.12 -0.72 -9.32
C GLY A 365 -34.57 -0.87 -7.90
N GLY A 366 -33.43 -0.23 -7.60
CA GLY A 366 -32.85 -0.09 -6.25
C GLY A 366 -32.03 -1.27 -5.74
N THR A 367 -32.12 -2.45 -6.37
CA THR A 367 -31.33 -3.64 -6.01
C THR A 367 -30.75 -4.34 -7.23
N VAL A 368 -29.58 -4.94 -7.08
CA VAL A 368 -28.93 -5.80 -8.08
C VAL A 368 -28.35 -7.00 -7.35
N GLU A 369 -28.55 -8.21 -7.89
CA GLU A 369 -28.01 -9.45 -7.32
C GLU A 369 -28.41 -9.65 -5.84
N GLY A 370 -29.61 -9.19 -5.47
CA GLY A 370 -30.14 -9.30 -4.12
C GLY A 370 -29.57 -8.31 -3.09
N GLN A 371 -28.75 -7.36 -3.52
CA GLN A 371 -28.15 -6.32 -2.67
C GLN A 371 -28.70 -4.92 -3.01
N PRO A 372 -28.73 -3.96 -2.06
CA PRO A 372 -28.93 -2.55 -2.38
C PRO A 372 -27.92 -2.08 -3.43
N PHE A 373 -28.37 -1.29 -4.41
CA PHE A 373 -27.52 -0.87 -5.54
C PHE A 373 -26.21 -0.23 -5.11
N SER A 374 -26.21 0.60 -4.06
CA SER A 374 -24.99 1.26 -3.56
C SER A 374 -23.94 0.25 -3.10
N ASN A 375 -24.35 -0.83 -2.43
CA ASN A 375 -23.43 -1.85 -1.92
C ASN A 375 -22.90 -2.69 -3.08
N TRP A 376 -23.79 -3.06 -4.00
CA TRP A 376 -23.41 -3.78 -5.20
C TRP A 376 -22.43 -2.97 -6.07
N PHE A 377 -22.70 -1.67 -6.28
CA PHE A 377 -21.87 -0.77 -7.09
C PHE A 377 -20.46 -0.63 -6.53
N GLN A 378 -20.32 -0.49 -5.21
CA GLN A 378 -19.02 -0.44 -4.52
C GLN A 378 -18.24 -1.76 -4.56
N GLN A 379 -18.89 -2.87 -4.90
CA GLN A 379 -18.23 -4.15 -5.15
C GLN A 379 -17.78 -4.30 -6.62
N GLN A 380 -18.17 -3.40 -7.53
CA GLN A 380 -17.76 -3.46 -8.94
C GLN A 380 -16.54 -2.55 -9.16
N TYR A 381 -15.33 -3.05 -8.92
CA TYR A 381 -14.13 -2.20 -8.85
C TYR A 381 -13.82 -1.42 -10.12
N VAL A 382 -14.23 -1.93 -11.28
CA VAL A 382 -14.10 -1.21 -12.56
C VAL A 382 -14.95 0.07 -12.66
N LEU A 383 -15.98 0.20 -11.83
CA LEU A 383 -16.84 1.39 -11.77
C LEU A 383 -16.26 2.46 -10.82
N ASP A 384 -15.17 2.17 -10.10
CA ASP A 384 -14.42 3.17 -9.38
C ASP A 384 -13.58 4.01 -10.36
N THR A 385 -13.99 5.25 -10.55
CA THR A 385 -13.33 6.21 -11.44
C THR A 385 -12.34 7.10 -10.70
N SER A 386 -12.05 6.79 -9.43
CA SER A 386 -11.07 7.51 -8.63
C SER A 386 -9.64 7.10 -9.01
N VAL A 387 -8.71 8.03 -8.80
CA VAL A 387 -7.28 7.81 -8.96
C VAL A 387 -6.72 7.47 -7.58
N THR A 388 -6.31 6.23 -7.39
CA THR A 388 -5.56 5.79 -6.20
C THR A 388 -4.09 5.60 -6.57
N PRO A 389 -3.18 6.49 -6.10
CA PRO A 389 -1.77 6.39 -6.42
C PRO A 389 -1.08 5.21 -5.73
N GLY A 390 0.00 4.74 -6.34
CA GLY A 390 0.84 3.65 -5.83
C GLY A 390 0.88 2.44 -6.77
N PRO A 391 1.71 1.44 -6.43
CA PRO A 391 1.79 0.18 -7.16
C PRO A 391 0.47 -0.58 -7.06
N LYS A 392 0.09 -1.19 -8.17
CA LYS A 392 -1.09 -2.02 -8.34
C LYS A 392 -0.69 -3.33 -8.99
N GLU A 393 -1.39 -4.37 -8.60
CA GLU A 393 -1.31 -5.69 -9.23
C GLU A 393 -2.69 -6.11 -9.70
N PHE A 394 -2.76 -6.67 -10.90
CA PHE A 394 -3.95 -7.30 -11.42
C PHE A 394 -3.61 -8.69 -11.97
N LEU A 395 -4.34 -9.70 -11.52
CA LEU A 395 -4.21 -11.06 -12.01
C LEU A 395 -5.26 -11.31 -13.09
N PHE A 396 -4.82 -11.38 -14.35
CA PHE A 396 -5.68 -11.87 -15.41
C PHE A 396 -5.59 -13.38 -15.47
N VAL A 397 -6.70 -14.06 -15.24
CA VAL A 397 -6.75 -15.52 -15.12
C VAL A 397 -7.74 -16.10 -16.12
N THR A 398 -7.28 -17.08 -16.89
CA THR A 398 -8.12 -17.87 -17.80
C THR A 398 -7.81 -19.37 -17.62
N PRO A 399 -8.81 -20.25 -17.66
CA PRO A 399 -8.57 -21.70 -17.64
C PRO A 399 -7.81 -22.15 -18.89
N THR A 400 -6.79 -23.01 -18.74
CA THR A 400 -6.23 -23.74 -19.89
C THR A 400 -7.02 -25.02 -20.07
N LEU A 401 -7.81 -25.11 -21.13
CA LEU A 401 -8.58 -26.32 -21.41
C LEU A 401 -7.63 -27.44 -21.85
N PRO A 402 -7.75 -28.66 -21.30
CA PRO A 402 -6.92 -29.78 -21.73
C PRO A 402 -7.21 -30.13 -23.19
N ASP A 403 -6.17 -30.57 -23.91
CA ASP A 403 -6.38 -31.21 -25.21
C ASP A 403 -7.06 -32.58 -25.04
N THR A 404 -7.59 -33.13 -26.13
CA THR A 404 -8.32 -34.42 -26.10
C THR A 404 -7.46 -35.63 -25.71
N THR A 405 -6.17 -35.46 -25.42
CA THR A 405 -5.19 -36.52 -25.17
C THR A 405 -4.58 -36.50 -23.77
N THR A 406 -4.60 -35.36 -23.06
CA THR A 406 -4.20 -35.27 -21.64
C THR A 406 -5.16 -34.39 -20.83
N PRO A 407 -5.95 -34.95 -19.89
CA PRO A 407 -6.84 -34.19 -19.02
C PRO A 407 -6.03 -33.52 -17.88
N SER A 408 -5.26 -32.50 -18.21
CA SER A 408 -4.62 -31.64 -17.19
C SER A 408 -5.36 -30.32 -17.08
N ASP A 409 -6.06 -30.12 -15.98
CA ASP A 409 -6.59 -28.81 -15.59
C ASP A 409 -5.42 -27.88 -15.25
N GLY A 410 -5.45 -26.67 -15.80
CA GLY A 410 -4.46 -25.64 -15.58
C GLY A 410 -5.08 -24.26 -15.70
N ALA A 411 -4.30 -23.24 -15.37
CA ALA A 411 -4.67 -21.85 -15.59
C ALA A 411 -3.57 -21.14 -16.37
N ALA A 412 -3.94 -20.16 -17.19
CA ALA A 412 -3.04 -19.17 -17.72
C ALA A 412 -3.25 -17.89 -16.92
N ILE A 413 -2.15 -17.38 -16.36
CA ILE A 413 -2.16 -16.25 -15.44
C ILE A 413 -1.18 -15.21 -15.97
N VAL A 414 -1.69 -13.99 -16.15
CA VAL A 414 -0.89 -12.80 -16.45
C VAL A 414 -0.93 -11.91 -15.22
N VAL A 415 0.25 -11.59 -14.70
CA VAL A 415 0.44 -10.65 -13.58
C VAL A 415 0.76 -9.29 -14.19
N LEU A 416 -0.19 -8.35 -14.11
CA LEU A 416 0.03 -6.95 -14.49
C LEU A 416 0.50 -6.18 -13.27
N TYR A 417 1.65 -5.53 -13.35
CA TYR A 417 2.24 -4.76 -12.26
C TYR A 417 2.69 -3.37 -12.73
N TYR A 418 2.08 -2.34 -12.15
CA TYR A 418 2.27 -0.96 -12.58
C TYR A 418 2.06 0.01 -11.42
N ASN A 419 2.63 1.21 -11.53
CA ASN A 419 2.42 2.30 -10.58
C ASN A 419 1.40 3.30 -11.13
N THR A 420 0.33 3.59 -10.39
CA THR A 420 -0.56 4.71 -10.70
C THR A 420 -0.03 6.00 -10.05
N THR A 421 0.07 7.07 -10.82
CA THR A 421 0.47 8.40 -10.34
C THR A 421 -0.72 9.17 -9.78
N SER A 422 -0.46 10.31 -9.12
CA SER A 422 -1.51 11.24 -8.66
C SER A 422 -2.38 11.82 -9.77
N THR A 423 -1.96 11.71 -11.04
CA THR A 423 -2.70 12.21 -12.20
C THR A 423 -3.58 11.15 -12.87
N GLY A 424 -3.59 9.91 -12.36
CA GLY A 424 -4.27 8.77 -12.98
C GLY A 424 -3.39 8.03 -14.00
N ASP A 425 -2.20 8.56 -14.26
CA ASP A 425 -1.27 7.95 -15.20
C ASP A 425 -0.66 6.66 -14.68
N GLU A 426 -0.36 5.70 -15.57
CA GLU A 426 0.11 4.36 -15.19
C GLU A 426 1.48 4.08 -15.80
N ILE A 427 2.42 3.69 -14.96
CA ILE A 427 3.81 3.41 -15.35
C ILE A 427 4.09 1.93 -15.09
N ASP A 428 4.46 1.21 -16.14
CA ASP A 428 4.78 -0.21 -16.06
C ASP A 428 6.03 -0.46 -15.22
N LEU A 429 5.97 -1.45 -14.33
CA LEU A 429 7.04 -1.79 -13.40
C LEU A 429 7.66 -3.14 -13.75
N ASN A 430 8.96 -3.28 -13.51
CA ASN A 430 9.65 -4.57 -13.59
C ASN A 430 9.83 -5.12 -12.18
N SER A 431 9.59 -6.41 -12.01
CA SER A 431 9.79 -7.10 -10.73
C SER A 431 9.82 -8.61 -10.93
N VAL A 432 9.85 -9.36 -9.83
CA VAL A 432 9.72 -10.81 -9.84
C VAL A 432 8.64 -11.21 -8.83
N CYS A 433 7.59 -11.89 -9.30
CA CYS A 433 6.60 -12.51 -8.42
C CYS A 433 7.01 -13.94 -8.10
N ASN A 434 6.94 -14.34 -6.84
CA ASN A 434 7.13 -15.74 -6.43
C ASN A 434 5.78 -16.26 -5.92
N PRO A 435 4.93 -16.82 -6.81
CA PRO A 435 3.59 -17.25 -6.44
C PRO A 435 3.65 -18.39 -5.41
N ILE A 436 2.68 -18.40 -4.50
CA ILE A 436 2.57 -19.41 -3.44
C ILE A 436 1.21 -20.09 -3.60
N PHE A 437 1.20 -21.40 -3.82
CA PHE A 437 -0.02 -22.17 -4.00
C PHE A 437 -0.32 -23.00 -2.76
N TYR A 438 -1.57 -22.99 -2.32
CA TYR A 438 -2.05 -23.72 -1.14
C TYR A 438 -3.08 -24.77 -1.54
N ASP A 439 -3.06 -25.90 -0.85
CA ASP A 439 -4.18 -26.85 -0.87
C ASP A 439 -5.42 -26.26 -0.16
N TYR A 440 -6.58 -26.93 -0.29
CA TYR A 440 -7.83 -26.44 0.30
C TYR A 440 -7.76 -26.26 1.83
N SER A 441 -6.90 -27.03 2.50
CA SER A 441 -6.67 -26.96 3.96
C SER A 441 -5.55 -26.02 4.34
N TYR A 442 -4.85 -25.43 3.36
CA TYR A 442 -3.64 -24.60 3.50
C TYR A 442 -2.55 -25.23 4.37
N THR A 443 -2.54 -26.55 4.48
CA THR A 443 -1.57 -27.28 5.30
C THR A 443 -0.30 -27.59 4.54
N ALA A 444 -0.34 -27.49 3.21
CA ALA A 444 0.81 -27.72 2.34
C ALA A 444 0.89 -26.66 1.24
N THR A 445 2.09 -26.12 1.04
CA THR A 445 2.42 -25.40 -0.19
C THR A 445 2.54 -26.41 -1.32
N LEU A 446 1.76 -26.22 -2.38
CA LEU A 446 1.76 -27.08 -3.55
C LEU A 446 2.91 -26.70 -4.49
N THR A 447 3.78 -27.67 -4.76
CA THR A 447 4.78 -27.59 -5.84
C THR A 447 4.10 -28.07 -7.12
N LEU A 448 3.98 -27.20 -8.12
CA LEU A 448 3.20 -27.44 -9.34
C LEU A 448 4.09 -27.28 -10.56
N THR A 449 3.96 -28.22 -11.49
CA THR A 449 4.71 -28.19 -12.75
C THR A 449 4.41 -26.89 -13.51
N GLY A 450 5.45 -26.08 -13.75
CA GLY A 450 5.32 -24.78 -14.41
C GLY A 450 5.01 -23.60 -13.47
N ALA A 451 4.67 -23.86 -12.20
CA ALA A 451 4.46 -22.84 -11.17
C ALA A 451 5.66 -22.66 -10.22
N ASP A 452 6.62 -23.59 -10.24
CA ASP A 452 7.83 -23.59 -9.40
C ASP A 452 8.90 -22.57 -9.84
N GLN A 453 8.59 -21.72 -10.81
CA GLN A 453 9.51 -20.72 -11.35
C GLN A 453 9.03 -19.31 -10.97
N PRO A 454 9.94 -18.42 -10.55
CA PRO A 454 9.62 -17.02 -10.37
C PRO A 454 9.04 -16.42 -11.66
N ILE A 455 7.96 -15.67 -11.55
CA ILE A 455 7.35 -14.95 -12.65
C ILE A 455 8.13 -13.66 -12.83
N ASN A 456 8.95 -13.59 -13.87
CA ASN A 456 9.65 -12.37 -14.23
C ASN A 456 8.67 -11.39 -14.88
N ILE A 457 8.49 -10.24 -14.25
CA ILE A 457 7.64 -9.14 -14.73
C ILE A 457 8.55 -8.17 -15.49
N VAL A 458 8.29 -8.04 -16.79
CA VAL A 458 9.06 -7.16 -17.69
C VAL A 458 8.08 -6.32 -18.51
N GLY A 459 8.28 -5.00 -18.52
CA GLY A 459 7.34 -4.08 -19.17
C GLY A 459 5.96 -4.10 -18.52
N GLY A 460 5.91 -4.30 -17.19
CA GLY A 460 4.65 -4.33 -16.44
C GLY A 460 3.92 -5.66 -16.45
N GLU A 461 4.48 -6.71 -17.09
CA GLU A 461 3.77 -7.98 -17.21
C GLU A 461 4.65 -9.20 -16.96
N GLY A 462 4.08 -10.16 -16.24
CA GLY A 462 4.64 -11.49 -16.03
C GLY A 462 3.64 -12.57 -16.40
N TYR A 463 4.13 -13.72 -16.86
CA TYR A 463 3.29 -14.81 -17.35
C TYR A 463 3.62 -16.11 -16.64
N THR A 464 2.58 -16.86 -16.30
CA THR A 464 2.71 -18.25 -15.87
C THR A 464 1.53 -19.08 -16.35
N SER A 465 1.76 -20.38 -16.50
CA SER A 465 0.67 -21.33 -16.77
C SER A 465 0.83 -22.56 -15.90
N PRO A 466 0.45 -22.48 -14.61
CA PRO A 466 0.53 -23.62 -13.71
C PRO A 466 -0.34 -24.76 -14.23
N LEU A 467 0.26 -25.95 -14.36
CA LEU A 467 -0.48 -27.19 -14.51
C LEU A 467 -0.75 -27.76 -13.13
N PHE A 468 -2.00 -28.06 -12.82
CA PHE A 468 -2.39 -28.63 -11.53
C PHE A 468 -2.17 -30.16 -11.49
N SER A 469 -1.08 -30.62 -12.12
CA SER A 469 -0.65 -32.01 -12.16
C SER A 469 -0.09 -32.43 -10.81
N GLY A 470 -0.58 -33.54 -10.23
CA GLY A 470 -0.12 -34.05 -8.93
C GLY A 470 -1.12 -33.86 -7.79
N ILE A 471 -2.23 -33.18 -8.05
CA ILE A 471 -3.35 -33.05 -7.11
C ILE A 471 -4.31 -34.22 -7.31
N ALA A 472 -4.47 -35.04 -6.27
CA ALA A 472 -5.16 -36.34 -6.39
C ALA A 472 -6.69 -36.24 -6.52
N GLN A 473 -7.31 -35.18 -5.98
CA GLN A 473 -8.76 -35.00 -5.95
C GLN A 473 -9.13 -33.55 -6.23
N ALA A 474 -10.35 -33.34 -6.71
CA ALA A 474 -10.89 -32.00 -6.95
C ALA A 474 -10.96 -31.20 -5.66
N GLN A 475 -10.46 -29.97 -5.70
CA GLN A 475 -10.35 -29.11 -4.53
C GLN A 475 -10.24 -27.63 -4.93
N ARG A 476 -10.50 -26.75 -3.96
CA ARG A 476 -10.17 -25.34 -4.04
C ARG A 476 -8.66 -25.18 -3.86
N ILE A 477 -8.01 -24.54 -4.82
CA ILE A 477 -6.68 -23.98 -4.64
C ILE A 477 -6.81 -22.51 -4.32
N GLU A 478 -5.92 -22.06 -3.47
CA GLU A 478 -5.71 -20.65 -3.19
C GLU A 478 -4.26 -20.31 -3.56
N ALA A 479 -4.06 -19.18 -4.24
CA ALA A 479 -2.74 -18.80 -4.71
C ALA A 479 -2.48 -17.32 -4.45
N ASP A 480 -1.39 -17.04 -3.75
CA ASP A 480 -0.92 -15.68 -3.50
C ASP A 480 0.13 -15.28 -4.54
N PHE A 481 0.04 -14.05 -5.03
CA PHE A 481 0.96 -13.46 -5.99
C PHE A 481 1.61 -12.23 -5.36
N PRO A 482 2.65 -12.41 -4.52
CA PRO A 482 3.31 -11.27 -3.90
C PRO A 482 4.29 -10.60 -4.86
N VAL A 483 4.17 -9.28 -5.02
CA VAL A 483 5.11 -8.41 -5.75
C VAL A 483 5.38 -7.16 -4.92
N ASN A 484 6.58 -7.04 -4.33
CA ASN A 484 6.93 -5.91 -3.45
C ASN A 484 5.86 -5.67 -2.34
N SER A 485 5.14 -4.53 -2.36
CA SER A 485 4.05 -4.17 -1.44
C SER A 485 2.70 -4.81 -1.72
N VAL A 486 2.49 -5.32 -2.93
CA VAL A 486 1.15 -5.74 -3.36
C VAL A 486 1.05 -7.26 -3.36
N ASN A 487 -0.12 -7.75 -2.99
CA ASN A 487 -0.45 -9.17 -3.04
C ASN A 487 -1.88 -9.32 -3.55
N SER A 488 -2.05 -10.18 -4.54
CA SER A 488 -3.35 -10.58 -5.06
C SER A 488 -3.56 -12.06 -4.80
N ARG A 489 -4.74 -12.41 -4.29
CA ARG A 489 -5.13 -13.81 -4.06
C ARG A 489 -6.07 -14.29 -5.15
N LEU A 490 -5.72 -15.43 -5.73
CA LEU A 490 -6.53 -16.18 -6.68
C LEU A 490 -7.17 -17.39 -6.00
N TYR A 491 -8.41 -17.66 -6.38
CA TYR A 491 -9.14 -18.87 -6.04
C TYR A 491 -9.43 -19.68 -7.29
N TYR A 492 -9.14 -20.98 -7.29
CA TYR A 492 -9.28 -21.82 -8.47
C TYR A 492 -9.85 -23.22 -8.15
N PRO A 493 -10.87 -23.71 -8.88
CA PRO A 493 -11.47 -25.03 -8.67
C PRO A 493 -10.80 -26.10 -9.53
N VAL A 494 -9.79 -26.77 -8.99
CA VAL A 494 -9.04 -27.80 -9.72
C VAL A 494 -9.87 -29.07 -9.88
N HIS A 495 -9.75 -29.71 -11.06
CA HIS A 495 -10.50 -30.90 -11.48
C HIS A 495 -12.02 -30.69 -11.54
N GLN A 496 -12.46 -29.45 -11.77
CA GLN A 496 -13.88 -29.11 -11.93
C GLN A 496 -14.22 -28.55 -13.32
N PHE A 497 -13.25 -28.36 -14.21
CA PHE A 497 -13.56 -27.92 -15.58
C PHE A 497 -14.10 -29.07 -16.43
N ILE A 498 -13.61 -30.28 -16.19
CA ILE A 498 -14.09 -31.52 -16.78
C ILE A 498 -14.62 -32.43 -15.67
N ASN A 499 -15.82 -32.97 -15.86
CA ASN A 499 -16.42 -33.90 -14.92
C ASN A 499 -15.81 -35.31 -15.04
N GLY A 500 -16.13 -36.20 -14.10
CA GLY A 500 -15.59 -37.56 -14.07
C GLY A 500 -15.91 -38.44 -15.29
N ASN A 501 -16.81 -38.00 -16.18
CA ASN A 501 -17.19 -38.70 -17.41
C ASN A 501 -16.53 -38.09 -18.67
N GLY A 502 -15.66 -37.07 -18.52
CA GLY A 502 -14.98 -36.41 -19.64
C GLY A 502 -15.79 -35.29 -20.31
N SER A 503 -16.96 -34.91 -19.78
CA SER A 503 -17.74 -33.76 -20.27
C SER A 503 -17.42 -32.50 -19.46
N PRO A 504 -17.42 -31.30 -20.07
CA PRO A 504 -17.21 -30.06 -19.33
C PRO A 504 -18.37 -29.81 -18.36
N ASN A 505 -18.07 -29.32 -17.16
CA ASN A 505 -19.12 -28.79 -16.28
C ASN A 505 -19.72 -27.53 -16.91
N GLU A 506 -21.02 -27.27 -16.73
CA GLU A 506 -21.72 -26.10 -17.28
C GLU A 506 -21.70 -24.91 -16.32
N PHE A 507 -21.50 -25.16 -15.02
CA PHE A 507 -21.07 -24.16 -14.05
C PHE A 507 -20.19 -24.81 -12.99
N LEU A 508 -19.32 -24.02 -12.39
CA LEU A 508 -18.32 -24.47 -11.43
C LEU A 508 -17.87 -23.32 -10.54
N GLY A 509 -17.02 -23.62 -9.58
CA GLY A 509 -16.49 -22.59 -8.71
C GLY A 509 -15.94 -23.15 -7.41
N VAL A 510 -15.68 -22.22 -6.50
CA VAL A 510 -15.25 -22.55 -5.15
C VAL A 510 -16.16 -21.92 -4.13
N VAL A 511 -16.29 -22.61 -3.00
CA VAL A 511 -16.80 -22.03 -1.77
C VAL A 511 -15.59 -21.67 -0.93
N VAL A 512 -15.35 -20.37 -0.74
CA VAL A 512 -14.37 -19.87 0.20
C VAL A 512 -14.97 -19.98 1.60
N GLY A 513 -14.22 -20.64 2.47
CA GLY A 513 -14.53 -20.68 3.88
C GLY A 513 -15.44 -21.80 4.37
N SER A 514 -15.77 -22.73 3.49
CA SER A 514 -16.32 -24.02 3.87
C SER A 514 -15.86 -25.06 2.86
N ASP A 515 -15.41 -26.21 3.37
CA ASP A 515 -14.82 -27.23 2.51
C ASP A 515 -15.85 -28.25 2.03
N ASN A 516 -16.97 -28.40 2.73
CA ASN A 516 -17.93 -29.46 2.44
C ASN A 516 -19.37 -28.99 2.58
N GLY A 517 -20.24 -29.46 1.70
CA GLY A 517 -21.67 -29.17 1.73
C GLY A 517 -22.37 -29.55 0.44
N THR A 518 -23.55 -28.98 0.23
CA THR A 518 -24.32 -29.13 -1.01
C THR A 518 -24.64 -27.76 -1.57
N LEU A 519 -24.41 -27.56 -2.86
CA LEU A 519 -24.81 -26.38 -3.60
C LEU A 519 -26.02 -26.72 -4.47
N SER A 520 -27.02 -25.86 -4.42
CA SER A 520 -28.19 -25.91 -5.31
C SER A 520 -28.22 -24.64 -6.16
N ALA A 521 -28.51 -24.78 -7.45
CA ALA A 521 -28.52 -23.69 -8.41
C ALA A 521 -29.82 -23.68 -9.21
N SER A 522 -30.45 -22.51 -9.30
CA SER A 522 -31.63 -22.28 -10.15
C SER A 522 -31.37 -21.12 -11.10
N PHE A 523 -31.81 -21.27 -12.34
CA PHE A 523 -31.52 -20.35 -13.44
C PHE A 523 -32.83 -19.83 -14.04
N THR A 524 -32.97 -18.52 -14.14
CA THR A 524 -34.10 -17.89 -14.84
C THR A 524 -34.02 -18.18 -16.34
N GLY A 525 -35.11 -18.63 -16.95
CA GLY A 525 -35.14 -18.99 -18.38
C GLY A 525 -34.69 -20.42 -18.69
N GLY A 526 -34.25 -21.19 -17.68
CA GLY A 526 -34.11 -22.64 -17.78
C GLY A 526 -35.45 -23.38 -17.68
N ASN A 527 -35.44 -24.71 -17.70
CA ASN A 527 -36.66 -25.53 -17.59
C ASN A 527 -37.31 -25.58 -16.18
N GLY A 528 -36.81 -24.78 -15.22
CA GLY A 528 -37.30 -24.73 -13.85
C GLY A 528 -36.72 -25.78 -12.89
N THR A 529 -35.85 -26.67 -13.37
CA THR A 529 -35.21 -27.68 -12.52
C THR A 529 -34.05 -27.07 -11.72
N VAL A 530 -33.96 -27.39 -10.44
CA VAL A 530 -32.82 -27.02 -9.58
C VAL A 530 -31.68 -28.01 -9.81
N VAL A 531 -30.49 -27.51 -10.14
CA VAL A 531 -29.28 -28.33 -10.30
C VAL A 531 -28.59 -28.43 -8.94
N ASN A 532 -28.35 -29.65 -8.46
CA ASN A 532 -27.64 -29.89 -7.20
C ASN A 532 -26.25 -30.45 -7.47
N THR A 533 -25.24 -29.98 -6.76
CA THR A 533 -23.88 -30.51 -6.79
C THR A 533 -23.30 -30.58 -5.38
N PRO A 534 -22.52 -31.62 -5.04
CA PRO A 534 -21.73 -31.59 -3.83
C PRO A 534 -20.67 -30.48 -3.92
N VAL A 535 -20.36 -29.89 -2.77
CA VAL A 535 -19.13 -29.12 -2.53
C VAL A 535 -18.20 -30.03 -1.75
N ALA A 536 -17.01 -30.28 -2.28
CA ALA A 536 -15.99 -31.12 -1.64
C ALA A 536 -14.64 -30.43 -1.72
N GLN A 537 -13.91 -30.40 -0.61
CA GLN A 537 -12.63 -29.68 -0.48
C GLN A 537 -12.72 -28.23 -1.00
N GLY A 538 -13.87 -27.59 -0.77
CA GLY A 538 -14.13 -26.21 -1.17
C GLY A 538 -14.42 -25.99 -2.65
N ALA A 539 -14.44 -27.02 -3.50
CA ALA A 539 -14.72 -26.89 -4.93
C ALA A 539 -16.02 -27.59 -5.34
N PHE A 540 -16.60 -27.12 -6.44
CA PHE A 540 -17.79 -27.72 -7.04
C PHE A 540 -17.83 -27.52 -8.56
N GLY A 541 -18.61 -28.36 -9.22
CA GLY A 541 -18.88 -28.27 -10.65
C GLY A 541 -20.02 -29.21 -11.03
N ALA A 542 -20.89 -28.77 -11.93
CA ALA A 542 -22.07 -29.54 -12.31
C ALA A 542 -22.44 -29.40 -13.78
N VAL A 543 -23.18 -30.40 -14.27
CA VAL A 543 -23.89 -30.39 -15.56
C VAL A 543 -25.39 -30.39 -15.26
N GLY A 544 -26.12 -29.41 -15.77
CA GLY A 544 -27.56 -29.23 -15.58
C GLY A 544 -28.40 -29.44 -16.85
N GLY A 545 -27.76 -29.52 -18.02
CA GLY A 545 -28.42 -29.70 -19.31
C GLY A 545 -29.51 -28.64 -19.56
N PRO A 546 -30.78 -29.01 -19.80
CA PRO A 546 -31.86 -28.05 -20.05
C PRO A 546 -32.25 -27.18 -18.84
N ALA A 547 -31.77 -27.50 -17.63
CA ALA A 547 -31.94 -26.64 -16.47
C ALA A 547 -31.14 -25.33 -16.56
N ILE A 548 -30.04 -25.35 -17.32
CA ILE A 548 -29.17 -24.20 -17.53
C ILE A 548 -29.48 -23.61 -18.92
N PRO A 549 -29.91 -22.34 -19.00
CA PRO A 549 -30.15 -21.68 -20.27
C PRO A 549 -28.83 -21.31 -20.97
N ASP A 550 -28.89 -21.16 -22.28
CA ASP A 550 -27.79 -20.60 -23.10
C ASP A 550 -28.13 -19.14 -23.44
N ASN A 551 -28.09 -18.28 -22.42
CA ASN A 551 -28.53 -16.88 -22.49
C ASN A 551 -28.10 -16.09 -21.23
N PHE A 552 -28.40 -14.79 -21.22
CA PHE A 552 -28.47 -13.96 -20.02
C PHE A 552 -29.44 -14.56 -18.99
N THR A 553 -28.97 -14.76 -17.77
CA THR A 553 -29.76 -15.37 -16.70
C THR A 553 -29.42 -14.79 -15.34
N GLN A 554 -30.45 -14.69 -14.50
CA GLN A 554 -30.28 -14.56 -13.06
C GLN A 554 -30.11 -15.97 -12.48
N VAL A 555 -29.09 -16.16 -11.65
CA VAL A 555 -28.78 -17.42 -10.99
C VAL A 555 -28.96 -17.23 -9.50
N THR A 556 -29.77 -18.09 -8.88
CA THR A 556 -29.85 -18.19 -7.43
C THR A 556 -29.11 -19.44 -6.99
N LEU A 557 -28.03 -19.25 -6.25
CA LEU A 557 -27.14 -20.28 -5.71
C LEU A 557 -27.40 -20.38 -4.22
N THR A 558 -27.79 -21.55 -3.72
CA THR A 558 -27.97 -21.79 -2.29
C THR A 558 -27.00 -22.86 -1.84
N PHE A 559 -26.01 -22.46 -1.05
CA PHE A 559 -25.03 -23.35 -0.43
C PHE A 559 -25.48 -23.75 0.96
N THR A 560 -25.50 -25.04 1.25
CA THR A 560 -25.80 -25.61 2.56
C THR A 560 -24.56 -26.31 3.09
N PRO A 561 -23.91 -25.80 4.16
CA PRO A 561 -22.74 -26.43 4.77
C PRO A 561 -23.02 -27.85 5.27
N ALA A 562 -22.03 -28.74 5.17
CA ALA A 562 -22.10 -30.06 5.80
C ALA A 562 -22.27 -29.93 7.33
N GLY A 563 -23.12 -30.77 7.93
CA GLY A 563 -23.36 -30.76 9.38
C GLY A 563 -24.52 -29.88 9.87
N GLY A 564 -25.32 -29.30 8.97
CA GLY A 564 -26.60 -28.65 9.33
C GLY A 564 -26.52 -27.13 9.57
N GLY A 565 -25.54 -26.43 9.00
CA GLY A 565 -25.46 -24.97 9.02
C GLY A 565 -26.60 -24.31 8.23
N GLN A 566 -26.87 -23.02 8.50
CA GLN A 566 -27.88 -22.25 7.77
C GLN A 566 -27.51 -22.15 6.28
N PRO A 567 -28.45 -22.42 5.36
CA PRO A 567 -28.21 -22.22 3.93
C PRO A 567 -27.92 -20.75 3.61
N ILE A 568 -26.98 -20.54 2.69
CA ILE A 568 -26.55 -19.22 2.25
C ILE A 568 -26.93 -19.04 0.80
N THR A 569 -27.68 -17.98 0.51
CA THR A 569 -28.17 -17.68 -0.83
C THR A 569 -27.39 -16.54 -1.46
N TYR A 570 -26.85 -16.79 -2.65
CA TYR A 570 -26.23 -15.80 -3.52
C TYR A 570 -27.09 -15.62 -4.76
N LYS A 571 -27.14 -14.39 -5.26
CA LYS A 571 -27.66 -14.12 -6.60
C LYS A 571 -26.52 -13.62 -7.47
N ARG A 572 -26.51 -14.09 -8.72
CA ARG A 572 -25.55 -13.70 -9.74
C ARG A 572 -26.26 -13.47 -11.05
N ASN A 573 -25.99 -12.35 -11.68
CA ASN A 573 -26.42 -12.01 -13.02
C ASN A 573 -25.24 -12.34 -13.93
N VAL A 574 -25.42 -13.32 -14.81
CA VAL A 574 -24.37 -13.83 -15.70
C VAL A 574 -24.92 -14.12 -17.08
N PHE A 575 -24.02 -14.21 -18.04
CA PHE A 575 -24.29 -14.86 -19.31
C PHE A 575 -23.84 -16.33 -19.20
N GLN A 576 -24.76 -17.27 -19.41
CA GLN A 576 -24.45 -18.70 -19.44
C GLN A 576 -24.33 -19.19 -20.87
N ARG A 577 -23.32 -20.03 -21.13
CA ARG A 577 -23.16 -20.73 -22.40
C ARG A 577 -22.83 -22.19 -22.18
N LYS A 578 -23.50 -23.06 -22.94
CA LYS A 578 -23.24 -24.51 -22.87
C LYS A 578 -21.94 -24.86 -23.54
N ALA A 579 -21.14 -25.69 -22.88
CA ALA A 579 -19.86 -26.14 -23.41
C ALA A 579 -20.05 -27.12 -24.59
N ASN A 580 -19.39 -26.85 -25.71
CA ASN A 580 -19.25 -27.73 -26.87
C ASN A 580 -17.76 -27.99 -27.18
N LEU A 581 -17.29 -29.21 -26.90
CA LEU A 581 -15.89 -29.61 -27.12
C LEU A 581 -15.45 -29.64 -28.60
N ASN A 582 -16.39 -29.59 -29.57
CA ASN A 582 -16.11 -29.80 -30.99
C ASN A 582 -15.85 -28.52 -31.81
N THR A 583 -16.10 -27.33 -31.25
CA THR A 583 -16.02 -26.06 -32.01
C THR A 583 -14.73 -25.26 -31.76
N GLY A 584 -13.78 -25.81 -31.01
CA GLY A 584 -12.42 -25.29 -30.85
C GLY A 584 -12.29 -23.96 -30.11
N LEU A 585 -13.37 -23.21 -29.85
CA LEU A 585 -13.36 -21.91 -29.18
C LEU A 585 -14.67 -21.72 -28.40
N SER A 586 -14.59 -21.10 -27.20
CA SER A 586 -15.68 -20.49 -26.41
C SER A 586 -16.65 -21.36 -25.58
N ASN A 587 -16.12 -22.29 -24.78
CA ASN A 587 -16.88 -23.00 -23.74
C ASN A 587 -16.73 -22.33 -22.39
N VAL A 588 -17.67 -21.46 -22.03
CA VAL A 588 -17.54 -20.60 -20.85
C VAL A 588 -18.58 -20.95 -19.79
N SER A 589 -18.24 -21.97 -19.01
CA SER A 589 -18.93 -22.28 -17.77
C SER A 589 -18.66 -21.16 -16.78
N SER A 590 -19.72 -20.61 -16.19
CA SER A 590 -19.53 -19.59 -15.16
C SER A 590 -18.75 -20.16 -13.99
N LEU A 591 -17.70 -19.45 -13.59
CA LEU A 591 -16.88 -19.72 -12.42
C LEU A 591 -17.30 -18.77 -11.32
N PHE A 592 -17.87 -19.32 -10.25
CA PHE A 592 -18.34 -18.56 -9.11
C PHE A 592 -17.36 -18.62 -7.94
N ILE A 593 -17.15 -17.48 -7.28
CA ILE A 593 -16.47 -17.42 -5.99
C ILE A 593 -17.53 -17.12 -4.93
N LEU A 594 -17.86 -18.13 -4.13
CA LEU A 594 -18.91 -18.04 -3.11
C LEU A 594 -18.30 -18.01 -1.73
N TYR A 595 -18.57 -16.97 -0.95
CA TYR A 595 -18.06 -16.85 0.41
C TYR A 595 -19.09 -17.38 1.40
N ALA A 596 -18.87 -18.53 2.03
CA ALA A 596 -19.81 -19.11 2.98
C ALA A 596 -19.69 -18.49 4.39
N PRO A 597 -20.67 -17.69 4.84
CA PRO A 597 -20.68 -17.01 6.14
C PRO A 597 -20.97 -17.92 7.36
N THR A 598 -20.46 -19.16 7.39
CA THR A 598 -19.95 -19.65 8.69
C THR A 598 -18.83 -18.76 9.23
N GLN A 599 -18.36 -17.80 8.41
CA GLN A 599 -17.23 -16.93 8.66
C GLN A 599 -17.58 -15.44 8.74
N THR A 600 -18.78 -14.97 8.39
CA THR A 600 -19.06 -13.55 8.66
C THR A 600 -19.44 -13.38 10.12
N GLU A 601 -18.68 -12.58 10.81
CA GLU A 601 -18.91 -12.29 12.22
C GLU A 601 -19.02 -10.78 12.41
N VAL A 602 -19.75 -10.41 13.45
CA VAL A 602 -19.70 -9.06 13.98
C VAL A 602 -18.73 -9.11 15.14
N LEU A 603 -17.54 -8.54 14.94
CA LEU A 603 -16.62 -8.30 16.03
C LEU A 603 -16.88 -6.94 16.64
N TYR A 604 -16.75 -6.86 17.97
CA TYR A 604 -16.93 -5.62 18.72
C TYR A 604 -15.59 -5.16 19.24
N HIS A 605 -15.23 -3.91 18.96
CA HIS A 605 -14.01 -3.32 19.48
C HIS A 605 -14.22 -1.88 19.92
N VAL A 606 -13.54 -1.48 21.01
CA VAL A 606 -13.53 -0.11 21.50
C VAL A 606 -12.27 0.58 21.01
N PHE A 607 -12.44 1.63 20.20
CA PHE A 607 -11.30 2.42 19.74
C PHE A 607 -11.12 3.66 20.62
N LEU A 608 -9.89 3.98 20.97
CA LEU A 608 -9.59 5.12 21.83
C LEU A 608 -9.79 6.45 21.08
N ALA A 609 -9.88 7.55 21.83
CA ALA A 609 -9.79 8.88 21.24
C ALA A 609 -8.33 9.19 20.90
N GLY A 610 -8.13 10.01 19.86
CA GLY A 610 -6.81 10.47 19.43
C GLY A 610 -6.04 9.47 18.54
N PRO A 611 -4.74 9.74 18.32
CA PRO A 611 -3.87 8.91 17.50
C PRO A 611 -3.68 7.48 18.02
N GLN A 612 -3.88 6.50 17.16
CA GLN A 612 -3.57 5.08 17.43
C GLN A 612 -3.28 4.35 16.13
N MET A 613 -2.49 3.28 16.20
CA MET A 613 -2.20 2.39 15.07
C MET A 613 -2.93 1.07 15.29
N ILE A 614 -3.81 0.72 14.35
CA ILE A 614 -4.73 -0.41 14.47
C ILE A 614 -4.61 -1.35 13.28
N SER A 615 -5.24 -2.50 13.43
CA SER A 615 -5.56 -3.46 12.36
C SER A 615 -6.99 -3.98 12.57
N LEU A 616 -7.56 -4.66 11.59
CA LEU A 616 -8.84 -5.35 11.70
C LEU A 616 -8.61 -6.86 11.52
N PRO A 617 -8.97 -7.71 12.50
CA PRO A 617 -8.77 -9.15 12.44
C PRO A 617 -9.85 -9.86 11.60
N LEU A 618 -10.35 -9.17 10.57
CA LEU A 618 -11.35 -9.63 9.62
C LEU A 618 -11.24 -8.78 8.34
N GLN A 619 -11.79 -9.26 7.24
CA GLN A 619 -12.01 -8.44 6.04
C GLN A 619 -13.39 -7.77 6.14
N PRO A 620 -13.50 -6.44 6.29
CA PRO A 620 -14.81 -5.78 6.34
C PRO A 620 -15.61 -6.04 5.07
N LEU A 621 -16.92 -6.27 5.20
CA LEU A 621 -17.81 -6.40 4.03
C LEU A 621 -18.02 -5.06 3.31
N ASN A 622 -17.90 -3.96 4.06
CA ASN A 622 -17.98 -2.62 3.51
C ASN A 622 -16.57 -2.13 3.16
N PRO A 623 -16.28 -1.80 1.89
CA PRO A 623 -14.97 -1.30 1.49
C PRO A 623 -14.65 0.11 2.02
N ASP A 624 -15.67 0.90 2.40
CA ASP A 624 -15.50 2.25 2.94
C ASP A 624 -15.27 2.21 4.47
N LEU A 625 -14.02 2.43 4.88
CA LEU A 625 -13.64 2.42 6.30
C LEU A 625 -14.38 3.47 7.15
N ALA A 626 -14.83 4.59 6.58
CA ALA A 626 -15.65 5.55 7.34
C ALA A 626 -16.96 4.89 7.78
N GLN A 627 -17.61 4.14 6.88
CA GLN A 627 -18.84 3.42 7.18
C GLN A 627 -18.60 2.23 8.10
N VAL A 628 -17.47 1.54 7.97
CA VAL A 628 -17.07 0.46 8.89
C VAL A 628 -17.01 0.96 10.34
N PHE A 629 -16.48 2.18 10.56
CA PHE A 629 -16.42 2.79 11.88
C PHE A 629 -17.68 3.58 12.26
N GLY A 630 -18.69 3.64 11.39
CA GLY A 630 -19.92 4.43 11.61
C GLY A 630 -19.68 5.95 11.65
N LEU A 631 -18.66 6.44 10.96
CA LEU A 631 -18.25 7.83 10.94
C LEU A 631 -18.69 8.55 9.65
N PRO A 632 -18.99 9.87 9.72
CA PRO A 632 -19.11 10.68 8.52
C PRO A 632 -17.77 10.74 7.76
N PRO A 633 -17.75 10.58 6.42
CA PRO A 633 -16.53 10.70 5.62
C PRO A 633 -15.74 11.99 5.86
N SER A 634 -16.43 13.12 6.11
CA SER A 634 -15.80 14.43 6.37
C SER A 634 -15.09 14.55 7.72
N GLN A 635 -15.34 13.62 8.64
CA GLN A 635 -14.75 13.58 9.98
C GLN A 635 -13.80 12.39 10.17
N THR A 636 -13.63 11.57 9.13
CA THR A 636 -12.85 10.35 9.18
C THR A 636 -11.37 10.66 8.94
N LEU A 637 -10.54 10.47 9.96
CA LEU A 637 -9.09 10.68 9.90
C LEU A 637 -8.36 9.33 10.01
N LEU A 638 -8.00 8.79 8.85
CA LEU A 638 -7.22 7.56 8.72
C LEU A 638 -5.99 7.84 7.85
N ALA A 639 -4.88 7.16 8.13
CA ALA A 639 -3.67 7.24 7.32
C ALA A 639 -2.93 5.91 7.24
N MET A 640 -2.32 5.61 6.11
CA MET A 640 -1.45 4.45 5.90
C MET A 640 -0.08 4.92 5.45
N TRP A 641 0.96 4.42 6.11
CA TRP A 641 2.34 4.62 5.72
C TRP A 641 2.64 3.84 4.44
N ARG A 642 3.32 4.50 3.51
CA ARG A 642 3.74 3.97 2.22
C ARG A 642 5.13 4.49 1.92
N GLN A 643 6.10 3.59 1.81
CA GLN A 643 7.51 3.97 1.71
C GLN A 643 7.80 4.71 0.39
N ASP A 644 6.99 4.43 -0.63
CA ASP A 644 6.99 4.98 -1.97
C ASP A 644 6.10 6.22 -2.14
N ALA A 645 5.27 6.57 -1.14
CA ALA A 645 4.40 7.73 -1.23
C ALA A 645 5.21 9.02 -1.12
N GLY A 646 5.33 9.78 -2.20
CA GLY A 646 6.05 11.07 -2.17
C GLY A 646 5.51 12.05 -1.11
N GLY A 647 6.38 12.93 -0.59
CA GLY A 647 6.02 13.89 0.44
C GLY A 647 6.35 13.40 1.85
N ASP A 648 5.33 13.18 2.69
CA ASP A 648 5.47 12.70 4.07
C ASP A 648 5.20 11.20 4.23
N ASN A 649 5.14 10.46 3.12
CA ASN A 649 4.96 9.01 3.07
C ASN A 649 3.64 8.49 3.68
N TYR A 650 2.62 9.34 3.83
CA TYR A 650 1.29 8.93 4.32
C TYR A 650 0.19 9.13 3.27
N LEU A 651 -0.41 8.01 2.83
CA LEU A 651 -1.71 8.01 2.17
C LEU A 651 -2.80 8.26 3.22
N ARG A 652 -3.81 9.04 2.89
CA ARG A 652 -4.87 9.45 3.84
C ARG A 652 -6.23 9.17 3.27
N TYR A 653 -7.17 8.78 4.12
CA TYR A 653 -8.56 8.61 3.73
C TYR A 653 -9.10 9.92 3.12
N PRO A 654 -9.86 9.86 2.02
CA PRO A 654 -10.41 8.67 1.36
C PRO A 654 -9.53 8.05 0.27
N SER A 655 -8.32 8.56 0.04
CA SER A 655 -7.40 8.09 -1.00
C SER A 655 -6.50 6.93 -0.57
N MET A 656 -6.80 6.29 0.56
CA MET A 656 -6.13 5.05 0.98
C MET A 656 -6.59 3.89 0.10
N PRO A 657 -5.74 2.86 -0.12
CA PRO A 657 -6.20 1.61 -0.69
C PRO A 657 -7.23 0.95 0.22
N LEU A 658 -8.00 0.01 -0.34
CA LEU A 658 -8.92 -0.81 0.44
C LEU A 658 -8.16 -1.60 1.49
N TYR A 659 -8.76 -1.73 2.67
CA TYR A 659 -8.16 -2.51 3.74
C TYR A 659 -8.10 -3.99 3.38
N GLN A 660 -6.94 -4.60 3.66
CA GLN A 660 -6.70 -6.04 3.59
C GLN A 660 -6.17 -6.51 4.95
N PRO A 661 -6.63 -7.66 5.48
CA PRO A 661 -6.08 -8.26 6.69
C PRO A 661 -4.56 -8.47 6.59
N GLY A 662 -3.87 -8.26 7.72
CA GLY A 662 -2.41 -8.34 7.80
C GLY A 662 -1.72 -6.98 7.68
N TYR A 663 -2.40 -5.93 7.20
CA TYR A 663 -1.88 -4.56 7.23
C TYR A 663 -2.37 -3.78 8.44
N GLY A 664 -1.54 -2.82 8.89
CA GLY A 664 -1.90 -1.83 9.89
C GLY A 664 -2.17 -0.47 9.27
N PHE A 665 -2.93 0.39 9.95
CA PHE A 665 -3.12 1.79 9.58
C PHE A 665 -3.35 2.67 10.82
N TRP A 666 -3.16 3.97 10.66
CA TRP A 666 -3.40 4.98 11.67
C TRP A 666 -4.85 5.43 11.68
N THR A 667 -5.36 5.71 12.88
CA THR A 667 -6.59 6.46 13.10
C THR A 667 -6.35 7.63 14.04
N ASN A 668 -7.18 8.67 13.91
CA ASN A 668 -7.22 9.79 14.86
C ASN A 668 -8.67 10.19 15.13
N PHE A 669 -9.33 9.49 16.05
CA PHE A 669 -10.74 9.72 16.34
C PHE A 669 -10.94 10.89 17.32
N GLN A 670 -11.89 11.79 17.03
CA GLN A 670 -12.15 12.95 17.90
C GLN A 670 -12.68 12.56 19.28
N GLY A 671 -13.34 11.41 19.39
CA GLY A 671 -13.77 10.79 20.63
C GLY A 671 -13.58 9.28 20.55
N ALA A 672 -13.58 8.62 21.71
CA ALA A 672 -13.52 7.16 21.75
C ALA A 672 -14.76 6.58 21.06
N LEU A 673 -14.55 5.61 20.17
CA LEU A 673 -15.63 4.95 19.47
C LEU A 673 -16.09 3.75 20.28
N ASN A 674 -17.21 3.94 20.96
CA ASN A 674 -17.81 2.98 21.87
C ASN A 674 -19.26 2.80 21.41
N GLY A 675 -19.69 1.56 21.11
CA GLY A 675 -21.06 1.30 20.69
C GLY A 675 -22.09 1.63 21.79
N THR A 676 -23.34 1.85 21.40
CA THR A 676 -24.45 2.24 22.31
C THR A 676 -25.28 1.04 22.79
N GLY A 677 -24.70 -0.17 22.87
CA GLY A 677 -25.43 -1.43 23.11
C GLY A 677 -24.92 -2.29 24.27
N GLN A 678 -25.52 -3.48 24.43
CA GLN A 678 -25.18 -4.45 25.49
C GLN A 678 -23.76 -5.03 25.38
N GLN A 679 -23.13 -4.91 24.21
CA GLN A 679 -21.72 -5.24 23.98
C GLN A 679 -20.94 -3.93 23.82
N ASN A 680 -19.93 -3.72 24.69
CA ASN A 680 -19.09 -2.53 24.67
C ASN A 680 -18.17 -2.55 23.43
N GLY A 681 -18.53 -1.82 22.36
CA GLY A 681 -17.66 -1.64 21.18
C GLY A 681 -18.42 -1.30 19.89
N VAL A 682 -17.70 -0.80 18.88
CA VAL A 682 -18.22 -0.60 17.51
C VAL A 682 -18.43 -1.97 16.86
N PRO A 683 -19.62 -2.27 16.33
CA PRO A 683 -19.86 -3.51 15.60
C PRO A 683 -19.22 -3.43 14.21
N ILE A 684 -18.26 -4.30 13.95
CA ILE A 684 -17.61 -4.42 12.64
C ILE A 684 -18.04 -5.75 12.03
N LEU A 685 -18.83 -5.67 10.96
CA LEU A 685 -19.26 -6.83 10.19
C LEU A 685 -18.25 -7.12 9.08
N GLY A 686 -17.71 -8.34 9.07
CA GLY A 686 -16.72 -8.75 8.09
C GLY A 686 -16.61 -10.26 7.98
N VAL A 687 -15.82 -10.72 7.01
CA VAL A 687 -15.40 -12.11 6.87
C VAL A 687 -14.22 -12.35 7.81
N SER A 688 -14.40 -13.24 8.78
CA SER A 688 -13.37 -13.71 9.70
C SER A 688 -12.21 -14.33 8.92
N THR A 689 -11.00 -14.06 9.36
CA THR A 689 -9.76 -14.67 8.90
C THR A 689 -9.36 -15.89 9.73
N ASP A 690 -9.94 -16.08 10.93
CA ASP A 690 -9.64 -17.18 11.87
C ASP A 690 -9.90 -18.59 11.34
N VAL A 691 -10.48 -18.63 10.17
CA VAL A 691 -10.97 -19.76 9.42
C VAL A 691 -10.13 -20.02 8.17
N GLN A 692 -9.23 -19.10 7.83
CA GLN A 692 -8.17 -19.25 6.83
C GLN A 692 -6.93 -19.79 7.53
N ALA A 693 -6.18 -20.74 6.97
CA ALA A 693 -5.04 -21.26 7.72
C ALA A 693 -3.84 -20.31 7.75
N SER A 694 -3.74 -19.39 6.79
CA SER A 694 -2.73 -18.34 6.79
C SER A 694 -3.18 -17.12 5.99
N VAL A 695 -2.61 -15.97 6.35
CA VAL A 695 -2.78 -14.71 5.63
C VAL A 695 -1.40 -14.24 5.19
N SER A 696 -1.23 -13.86 3.93
CA SER A 696 0.06 -13.42 3.39
C SER A 696 -0.03 -11.98 2.90
N VAL A 697 1.01 -11.19 3.16
CA VAL A 697 1.11 -9.78 2.74
C VAL A 697 2.48 -9.49 2.14
N GLY A 698 2.52 -8.60 1.15
CA GLY A 698 3.76 -8.08 0.57
C GLY A 698 4.29 -6.90 1.37
N LEU A 699 5.59 -6.90 1.67
CA LEU A 699 6.28 -5.81 2.37
C LEU A 699 7.38 -5.21 1.47
N GLU A 700 7.41 -3.88 1.37
CA GLU A 700 8.39 -3.13 0.56
C GLU A 700 9.73 -3.01 1.27
N TYR A 701 10.78 -2.70 0.51
CA TYR A 701 12.02 -2.18 1.10
C TYR A 701 11.75 -0.94 1.96
N GLY A 702 12.20 -0.93 3.22
CA GLY A 702 11.95 0.16 4.17
C GLY A 702 10.87 -0.17 5.21
N TRP A 703 10.23 0.86 5.75
CA TRP A 703 9.24 0.70 6.82
C TRP A 703 7.88 0.27 6.28
N ASN A 704 7.25 -0.71 6.92
CA ASN A 704 5.93 -1.23 6.56
C ASN A 704 5.02 -1.32 7.79
N GLN A 705 3.74 -0.99 7.61
CA GLN A 705 2.71 -1.21 8.63
C GLN A 705 2.08 -2.59 8.49
N ILE A 706 2.14 -3.37 9.56
CA ILE A 706 1.61 -4.71 9.66
C ILE A 706 0.59 -4.81 10.80
N GLY A 707 -0.29 -5.80 10.76
CA GLY A 707 -1.33 -6.03 11.76
C GLY A 707 -1.57 -7.52 11.97
N ASP A 708 -2.07 -7.91 13.14
CA ASP A 708 -2.52 -9.28 13.36
C ASP A 708 -3.83 -9.50 12.57
N PRO A 709 -3.85 -10.40 11.58
CA PRO A 709 -5.06 -10.65 10.83
C PRO A 709 -6.07 -11.48 11.61
N PHE A 710 -5.72 -12.15 12.73
CA PHE A 710 -6.58 -13.10 13.44
C PHE A 710 -7.13 -12.53 14.76
N THR A 711 -8.15 -13.16 15.35
CA THR A 711 -8.72 -12.71 16.64
C THR A 711 -7.93 -13.20 17.86
N GLN A 712 -7.02 -14.16 17.68
CA GLN A 712 -6.11 -14.64 18.72
C GLN A 712 -4.71 -14.07 18.53
N PRO A 713 -4.04 -13.65 19.62
CA PRO A 713 -2.68 -13.14 19.56
C PRO A 713 -1.69 -14.11 18.89
N LEU A 714 -0.90 -13.57 17.96
CA LEU A 714 0.16 -14.30 17.28
C LEU A 714 1.49 -14.23 18.04
N ASP A 715 2.06 -15.39 18.41
CA ASP A 715 3.37 -15.47 19.07
C ASP A 715 4.51 -15.47 18.06
N LEU A 716 5.30 -14.38 18.02
CA LEU A 716 6.43 -14.20 17.11
C LEU A 716 7.62 -15.11 17.41
N THR A 717 7.63 -15.79 18.56
CA THR A 717 8.65 -16.79 18.91
C THR A 717 8.30 -18.19 18.42
N ALA A 718 7.04 -18.42 18.02
CA ALA A 718 6.66 -19.66 17.37
C ALA A 718 7.41 -19.80 16.05
N ASP A 719 7.77 -21.03 15.71
CA ASP A 719 8.44 -21.36 14.46
C ASP A 719 7.48 -22.17 13.57
N PRO A 720 6.72 -21.50 12.69
CA PRO A 720 5.78 -22.19 11.81
C PRO A 720 6.48 -23.05 10.75
N THR A 721 7.76 -22.77 10.45
CA THR A 721 8.54 -23.51 9.44
C THR A 721 8.77 -24.98 9.81
N LEU A 722 8.52 -25.32 11.09
CA LEU A 722 8.57 -26.68 11.63
C LEU A 722 7.18 -27.36 11.66
N GLY A 723 6.17 -26.76 11.04
CA GLY A 723 4.79 -27.24 11.02
C GLY A 723 3.97 -26.89 12.27
N ASN A 724 4.40 -25.89 13.06
CA ASN A 724 3.64 -25.38 14.20
C ASN A 724 2.55 -24.40 13.74
N THR A 725 1.45 -24.32 14.49
CA THR A 725 0.42 -23.28 14.29
C THR A 725 0.81 -22.01 15.04
N GLY A 726 0.40 -20.85 14.52
CA GLY A 726 0.78 -19.55 15.07
C GLY A 726 2.20 -19.12 14.68
N GLY A 727 2.45 -17.82 14.69
CA GLY A 727 3.73 -17.19 14.33
C GLY A 727 3.77 -16.64 12.91
N VAL A 728 4.96 -16.22 12.50
CA VAL A 728 5.21 -15.57 11.20
C VAL A 728 6.32 -16.23 10.41
N GLU A 729 6.13 -16.29 9.10
CA GLU A 729 7.13 -16.72 8.13
C GLU A 729 7.45 -15.58 7.16
N PHE A 730 8.70 -15.53 6.74
CA PHE A 730 9.20 -14.58 5.75
C PHE A 730 9.71 -15.36 4.55
N GLN A 731 9.32 -14.95 3.35
CA GLN A 731 9.82 -15.53 2.12
C GLN A 731 10.59 -14.50 1.30
N TYR A 732 11.80 -14.86 0.88
CA TYR A 732 12.67 -14.05 0.03
C TYR A 732 13.46 -14.95 -0.93
N GLN A 733 13.38 -14.68 -2.24
CA GLN A 733 14.07 -15.45 -3.29
C GLN A 733 13.88 -16.98 -3.18
N GLY A 734 12.65 -17.42 -2.86
CA GLY A 734 12.30 -18.84 -2.70
C GLY A 734 12.79 -19.50 -1.41
N GLN A 735 13.44 -18.75 -0.52
CA GLN A 735 13.82 -19.22 0.83
C GLN A 735 12.75 -18.78 1.85
N VAL A 736 12.42 -19.66 2.78
CA VAL A 736 11.48 -19.39 3.89
C VAL A 736 12.24 -19.33 5.22
N ALA A 737 11.91 -18.36 6.06
CA ALA A 737 12.54 -18.16 7.36
C ALA A 737 11.53 -17.68 8.42
N ASN A 738 11.66 -18.13 9.66
CA ASN A 738 10.98 -17.50 10.80
C ASN A 738 11.58 -16.10 11.12
N LEU A 739 11.00 -15.37 12.07
CA LEU A 739 11.47 -14.03 12.45
C LEU A 739 12.98 -13.97 12.79
N ALA A 740 13.46 -14.91 13.62
CA ALA A 740 14.85 -14.92 14.06
C ALA A 740 15.83 -15.17 12.89
N ALA A 741 15.48 -16.09 12.00
CA ALA A 741 16.26 -16.40 10.82
C ALA A 741 16.22 -15.28 9.77
N ALA A 742 15.08 -14.61 9.57
CA ALA A 742 14.95 -13.47 8.67
C ALA A 742 15.82 -12.27 9.12
N ILE A 743 15.88 -12.01 10.43
CA ILE A 743 16.81 -11.02 11.03
C ILE A 743 18.26 -11.43 10.80
N ALA A 744 18.60 -12.71 11.06
CA ALA A 744 19.96 -13.22 10.92
C ALA A 744 20.47 -13.19 9.48
N ASN A 745 19.59 -13.51 8.52
CA ASN A 745 19.85 -13.42 7.08
C ASN A 745 19.88 -11.98 6.57
N GLY A 746 19.47 -11.02 7.41
CA GLY A 746 19.49 -9.60 7.11
C GLY A 746 18.38 -9.15 6.17
N TRP A 747 17.32 -9.95 5.99
CA TRP A 747 16.13 -9.61 5.19
C TRP A 747 15.30 -8.50 5.83
N ILE A 748 15.22 -8.52 7.17
CA ILE A 748 14.56 -7.51 7.99
C ILE A 748 15.52 -7.02 9.10
N ALA A 749 15.23 -5.84 9.65
CA ALA A 749 15.91 -5.37 10.85
C ALA A 749 15.35 -6.06 12.11
N ALA A 750 16.10 -6.02 13.20
CA ALA A 750 15.58 -6.42 14.51
C ALA A 750 14.55 -5.39 15.02
N GLY A 751 13.51 -5.88 15.70
CA GLY A 751 12.46 -5.05 16.31
C GLY A 751 11.12 -5.09 15.57
N VAL A 752 10.03 -5.10 16.33
CA VAL A 752 8.66 -4.91 15.83
C VAL A 752 7.99 -3.88 16.73
N PHE A 753 7.51 -2.77 16.16
CA PHE A 753 7.19 -1.58 16.95
C PHE A 753 5.71 -1.26 16.94
N GLY A 754 5.05 -1.31 18.10
CA GLY A 754 3.68 -0.82 18.29
C GLY A 754 3.67 0.63 18.76
N TYR A 755 2.60 1.37 18.49
CA TYR A 755 2.39 2.72 19.04
C TYR A 755 1.50 2.68 20.27
N ASP A 756 2.00 3.11 21.43
CA ASP A 756 1.23 3.24 22.65
C ASP A 756 0.47 4.59 22.65
N PRO A 757 -0.86 4.59 22.50
CA PRO A 757 -1.64 5.81 22.45
C PRO A 757 -1.69 6.55 23.79
N ASN A 758 -1.47 5.87 24.92
CA ASN A 758 -1.47 6.50 26.25
C ASN A 758 -0.16 7.27 26.50
N ALA A 759 0.96 6.67 26.10
CA ALA A 759 2.28 7.29 26.25
C ALA A 759 2.69 8.16 25.04
N ALA A 760 1.94 8.09 23.94
CA ALA A 760 2.22 8.75 22.66
C ALA A 760 3.62 8.46 22.11
N THR A 761 4.07 7.21 22.24
CA THR A 761 5.42 6.75 21.86
C THR A 761 5.37 5.38 21.17
N TYR A 762 6.45 5.03 20.46
CA TYR A 762 6.68 3.67 19.98
C TYR A 762 7.28 2.78 21.06
N THR A 763 6.89 1.50 21.04
CA THR A 763 7.38 0.44 21.92
C THR A 763 7.79 -0.77 21.07
N ASP A 764 9.04 -1.23 21.22
CA ASP A 764 9.50 -2.49 20.61
C ASP A 764 8.94 -3.69 21.39
N ILE A 765 8.03 -4.42 20.78
CA ILE A 765 7.37 -5.56 21.41
C ILE A 765 8.29 -6.79 21.50
N THR A 766 9.38 -6.83 20.72
CA THR A 766 10.37 -7.91 20.78
C THR A 766 11.41 -7.68 21.89
N GLY A 767 11.49 -6.45 22.39
CA GLY A 767 12.34 -6.02 23.49
C GLY A 767 11.70 -6.20 24.87
N THR A 768 12.33 -5.62 25.89
CA THR A 768 11.76 -5.56 27.24
C THR A 768 10.68 -4.48 27.29
N LEU A 769 9.46 -4.86 27.68
CA LEU A 769 8.32 -3.95 27.74
C LEU A 769 8.27 -3.13 29.04
N PRO A 770 7.76 -1.88 28.98
CA PRO A 770 7.39 -1.11 30.18
C PRO A 770 6.29 -1.79 31.01
N THR A 771 6.25 -1.53 32.32
CA THR A 771 5.32 -2.16 33.27
C THR A 771 3.83 -1.98 32.92
N ASN A 772 3.46 -0.89 32.23
CA ASN A 772 2.08 -0.57 31.85
C ASN A 772 1.87 -0.57 30.33
N SER A 773 2.70 -1.30 29.57
CA SER A 773 2.57 -1.39 28.12
C SER A 773 1.23 -1.99 27.71
N PRO A 774 0.53 -1.45 26.69
CA PRO A 774 -0.67 -2.06 26.11
C PRO A 774 -0.32 -3.29 25.22
N PHE A 775 0.96 -3.58 25.04
CA PHE A 775 1.48 -4.70 24.25
C PHE A 775 1.88 -5.89 25.12
N GLN A 776 1.93 -7.08 24.53
CA GLN A 776 2.52 -8.29 25.14
C GLN A 776 3.84 -8.62 24.44
N GLN A 777 4.84 -9.08 25.21
CA GLN A 777 6.19 -9.30 24.68
C GLN A 777 6.15 -10.42 23.63
N ASN A 778 6.78 -10.18 22.48
CA ASN A 778 6.82 -11.04 21.30
C ASN A 778 5.45 -11.44 20.74
N LYS A 779 4.39 -10.65 20.97
CA LYS A 779 3.06 -10.98 20.47
C LYS A 779 2.46 -9.85 19.66
N LEU A 780 1.98 -10.18 18.46
CA LEU A 780 1.03 -9.34 17.77
C LEU A 780 -0.34 -9.58 18.42
N LEU A 781 -0.94 -8.50 18.90
CA LEU A 781 -2.30 -8.51 19.43
C LEU A 781 -3.30 -8.09 18.33
N PRO A 782 -4.50 -8.71 18.30
CA PRO A 782 -5.59 -8.27 17.43
C PRO A 782 -5.93 -6.80 17.70
N TRP A 783 -6.43 -6.11 16.68
CA TRP A 783 -6.81 -4.69 16.72
C TRP A 783 -5.66 -3.69 16.84
N GLN A 784 -4.42 -4.16 16.94
CA GLN A 784 -3.23 -3.31 17.01
C GLN A 784 -2.44 -3.40 15.71
N GLY A 785 -1.87 -2.27 15.28
CA GLY A 785 -0.93 -2.21 14.17
C GLY A 785 0.50 -1.98 14.65
N TYR A 786 1.46 -2.38 13.83
CA TYR A 786 2.88 -2.39 14.14
C TYR A 786 3.71 -1.96 12.94
N PHE A 787 4.94 -1.53 13.19
CA PHE A 787 5.95 -1.29 12.18
C PHE A 787 7.01 -2.40 12.17
N ILE A 788 7.40 -2.78 10.96
CA ILE A 788 8.55 -3.64 10.67
C ILE A 788 9.41 -2.99 9.58
N LEU A 789 10.73 -3.19 9.64
CA LEU A 789 11.69 -2.62 8.69
C LEU A 789 12.31 -3.72 7.84
N VAL A 790 12.02 -3.69 6.53
CA VAL A 790 12.58 -4.59 5.52
C VAL A 790 13.84 -3.99 4.93
N LYS A 791 14.85 -4.83 4.71
CA LYS A 791 16.20 -4.41 4.32
C LYS A 791 16.60 -4.81 2.90
N VAL A 792 15.83 -5.67 2.25
CA VAL A 792 16.07 -6.12 0.87
C VAL A 792 15.26 -5.26 -0.10
N THR A 793 15.89 -4.86 -1.19
CA THR A 793 15.35 -3.90 -2.17
C THR A 793 14.18 -4.45 -2.97
N GLU A 794 14.10 -5.77 -3.10
CA GLU A 794 13.03 -6.48 -3.82
C GLU A 794 11.79 -6.72 -2.95
N GLY A 795 11.77 -6.24 -1.70
CA GLY A 795 10.72 -6.55 -0.73
C GLY A 795 10.75 -8.02 -0.27
N ILE A 796 9.78 -8.39 0.58
CA ILE A 796 9.58 -9.75 1.10
C ILE A 796 8.10 -10.07 1.23
N THR A 797 7.76 -11.36 1.26
CA THR A 797 6.42 -11.81 1.66
C THR A 797 6.44 -12.15 3.15
N LEU A 798 5.47 -11.64 3.90
CA LEU A 798 5.20 -12.01 5.29
C LEU A 798 3.92 -12.86 5.34
N THR A 799 4.02 -14.06 5.90
CA THR A 799 2.89 -14.98 6.09
C THR A 799 2.59 -15.14 7.57
N TYR A 800 1.36 -14.86 7.97
CA TYR A 800 0.81 -15.10 9.30
C TYR A 800 0.18 -16.49 9.33
N VAL A 801 0.69 -17.39 10.17
CA VAL A 801 0.14 -18.75 10.30
C VAL A 801 -0.94 -18.75 11.37
N ASN A 802 -2.14 -19.21 11.03
CA ASN A 802 -3.31 -19.09 11.89
C ASN A 802 -3.15 -19.86 13.21
N PRO A 803 -3.21 -19.18 14.37
CA PRO A 803 -3.08 -19.82 15.67
C PRO A 803 -4.31 -20.65 16.08
N ASN A 804 -5.47 -20.48 15.41
CA ASN A 804 -6.74 -21.12 15.74
C ASN A 804 -6.90 -22.55 15.18
N LEU A 805 -6.00 -23.00 14.31
CA LEU A 805 -6.11 -24.32 13.69
C LEU A 805 -5.81 -25.45 14.68
N SER A 806 -6.59 -26.53 14.60
CA SER A 806 -6.34 -27.73 15.42
C SER A 806 -5.18 -28.57 14.85
N THR A 807 -4.17 -28.85 15.65
CA THR A 807 -2.94 -29.61 15.29
C THR A 807 -3.12 -31.10 14.99
N ARG A 808 -4.36 -31.62 14.84
CA ARG A 808 -4.63 -33.08 14.75
C ARG A 808 -4.32 -33.74 13.40
N GLY A 809 -3.93 -33.00 12.36
CA GLY A 809 -3.72 -33.56 11.00
C GLY A 809 -2.27 -33.72 10.53
N ALA A 810 -1.29 -33.05 11.14
CA ALA A 810 0.06 -32.95 10.59
C ALA A 810 0.95 -34.17 10.96
N ARG A 811 0.74 -35.31 10.30
CA ARG A 811 1.74 -36.39 10.21
C ARG A 811 1.92 -36.81 8.76
N LEU A 812 2.50 -35.93 7.95
CA LEU A 812 3.07 -36.32 6.65
C LEU A 812 4.52 -35.81 6.57
N LYS A 813 5.42 -36.77 6.37
CA LYS A 813 6.88 -36.60 6.31
C LYS A 813 7.26 -35.85 5.03
N LEU A 814 7.92 -34.70 5.15
CA LEU A 814 8.71 -34.12 4.06
C LEU A 814 10.16 -34.65 4.12
N PRO A 815 10.85 -34.79 2.97
CA PRO A 815 12.22 -35.26 2.91
C PRO A 815 13.17 -34.18 3.45
N VAL A 816 13.88 -34.51 4.54
CA VAL A 816 14.89 -33.64 5.15
C VAL A 816 16.11 -33.55 4.24
N GLY A 817 16.35 -32.35 3.71
CA GLY A 817 17.48 -32.06 2.84
C GLY A 817 17.98 -30.63 2.96
N THR A 818 18.36 -30.16 4.16
CA THR A 818 19.65 -29.52 4.49
C THR A 818 19.60 -28.84 5.86
N ARG A 819 20.74 -28.89 6.55
CA ARG A 819 21.02 -28.59 7.96
C ARG A 819 20.32 -27.32 8.50
N ALA A 820 19.38 -27.55 9.43
CA ALA A 820 19.03 -26.56 10.45
C ALA A 820 20.28 -26.20 11.26
N LEU A 821 20.77 -24.97 11.10
CA LEU A 821 21.74 -24.41 12.03
C LEU A 821 20.99 -24.12 13.33
N HIS A 822 21.23 -24.97 14.32
CA HIS A 822 20.94 -24.70 15.72
C HIS A 822 21.61 -23.37 16.08
N VAL A 823 20.84 -22.27 16.13
CA VAL A 823 21.35 -21.01 16.67
C VAL A 823 21.42 -21.19 18.18
N ALA A 824 22.64 -21.33 18.68
CA ALA A 824 22.91 -21.28 20.10
C ALA A 824 22.31 -20.01 20.71
N PRO A 825 21.74 -20.05 21.92
CA PRO A 825 21.38 -18.83 22.63
C PRO A 825 22.62 -17.95 22.71
N ARG A 826 22.51 -16.72 22.18
CA ARG A 826 23.65 -15.77 22.15
C ARG A 826 24.21 -15.64 23.57
N PRO A 827 25.50 -15.92 23.81
CA PRO A 827 26.14 -15.48 25.03
C PRO A 827 26.18 -13.95 25.00
N GLN A 828 25.56 -13.31 26.00
CA GLN A 828 25.67 -11.87 26.26
C GLN A 828 27.12 -11.49 26.59
N GLN A 829 27.98 -11.32 25.58
CA GLN A 829 29.21 -10.55 25.76
C GLN A 829 28.89 -9.10 25.40
N GLY A 830 28.96 -8.20 26.38
CA GLY A 830 28.63 -6.78 26.23
C GLY A 830 27.78 -6.23 27.38
N TRP A 831 27.37 -4.98 27.26
CA TRP A 831 26.44 -4.32 28.20
C TRP A 831 25.46 -3.42 27.43
N ARG A 832 24.25 -3.25 27.97
CA ARG A 832 23.20 -2.36 27.46
C ARG A 832 22.60 -1.58 28.62
N LEU A 833 22.27 -0.32 28.39
CA LEU A 833 21.69 0.60 29.37
C LEU A 833 20.49 1.31 28.73
N PRO A 834 19.25 0.93 29.12
CA PRO A 834 18.07 1.68 28.70
C PRO A 834 18.00 3.02 29.45
N LEU A 835 17.62 4.06 28.71
CA LEU A 835 17.32 5.40 29.18
C LEU A 835 15.84 5.67 28.99
N SER A 836 15.15 6.11 30.02
CA SER A 836 13.76 6.57 29.91
C SER A 836 13.68 8.08 30.12
N LEU A 837 13.03 8.79 29.21
CA LEU A 837 12.67 10.19 29.37
C LEU A 837 11.21 10.24 29.81
N ALA A 838 10.95 10.74 31.01
CA ALA A 838 9.60 10.92 31.55
C ALA A 838 9.25 12.41 31.68
N SER A 839 8.04 12.80 31.29
CA SER A 839 7.47 14.11 31.58
C SER A 839 6.65 14.10 32.87
N ASP A 840 6.40 15.29 33.42
CA ASP A 840 5.56 15.49 34.61
C ASP A 840 4.08 15.09 34.42
N ASP A 841 3.57 15.04 33.19
CA ASP A 841 2.25 14.50 32.83
C ASP A 841 2.22 12.97 32.66
N GLY A 842 3.35 12.29 32.90
CA GLY A 842 3.46 10.83 32.95
C GLY A 842 3.76 10.14 31.62
N ARG A 843 4.00 10.86 30.52
CA ARG A 843 4.47 10.26 29.26
C ARG A 843 5.92 9.81 29.40
N VAL A 844 6.27 8.71 28.72
CA VAL A 844 7.61 8.11 28.79
C VAL A 844 8.09 7.72 27.39
N ALA A 845 9.33 8.03 27.04
CA ALA A 845 10.02 7.54 25.84
C ALA A 845 11.31 6.80 26.22
N ILE A 846 11.73 5.80 25.44
CA ILE A 846 12.89 4.95 25.77
C ILE A 846 13.89 4.88 24.61
N ALA A 847 15.17 4.96 24.93
CA ALA A 847 16.29 4.65 24.02
C ALA A 847 17.33 3.80 24.76
N THR A 848 18.09 2.96 24.04
CA THR A 848 19.10 2.08 24.65
C THR A 848 20.48 2.35 24.06
N LEU A 849 21.47 2.57 24.92
CA LEU A 849 22.87 2.58 24.49
C LEU A 849 23.62 1.37 25.04
N GLY A 850 24.76 1.04 24.45
CA GLY A 850 25.57 -0.05 24.98
C GLY A 850 26.82 -0.34 24.17
N GLN A 851 27.54 -1.37 24.58
CA GLN A 851 28.67 -1.88 23.82
C GLN A 851 28.62 -3.40 23.69
N ALA A 852 29.01 -3.91 22.52
CA ALA A 852 29.08 -5.34 22.23
C ALA A 852 30.28 -5.67 21.31
N PRO A 853 30.78 -6.92 21.29
CA PRO A 853 31.89 -7.33 20.41
C PRO A 853 31.62 -7.09 18.92
N GLN A 854 30.36 -7.21 18.51
CA GLN A 854 29.91 -6.95 17.13
C GLN A 854 29.38 -5.51 16.93
N GLY A 855 29.46 -4.64 17.94
CA GLY A 855 29.09 -3.24 17.82
C GLY A 855 30.08 -2.45 16.95
N ALA A 856 29.60 -1.38 16.31
CA ALA A 856 30.40 -0.53 15.44
C ALA A 856 30.01 0.94 15.58
N ASP A 857 30.85 1.85 15.07
CA ASP A 857 30.50 3.28 14.99
C ASP A 857 29.60 3.60 13.78
N THR A 858 29.48 2.65 12.86
CA THR A 858 28.55 2.64 11.74
C THR A 858 27.35 1.77 12.08
N TYR A 859 26.21 2.00 11.42
CA TYR A 859 25.00 1.20 11.58
C TYR A 859 25.24 -0.32 11.50
N VAL A 860 24.87 -1.04 12.57
CA VAL A 860 24.87 -2.50 12.68
C VAL A 860 23.43 -3.01 12.81
N PRO A 861 22.82 -3.53 11.74
CA PRO A 861 21.39 -3.90 11.73
C PRO A 861 20.97 -4.94 12.79
N ALA A 862 21.90 -5.74 13.29
CA ALA A 862 21.63 -6.78 14.29
C ALA A 862 21.66 -6.26 15.75
N LEU A 863 22.09 -5.02 15.96
CA LEU A 863 22.29 -4.42 17.29
C LEU A 863 21.64 -3.05 17.43
N ASP A 864 21.56 -2.28 16.34
CA ASP A 864 20.99 -0.94 16.28
C ASP A 864 19.55 -1.01 15.76
N ALA A 865 18.66 -0.31 16.46
CA ALA A 865 17.25 -0.26 16.13
C ALA A 865 16.93 1.12 15.57
N ALA A 866 16.55 1.20 14.30
CA ALA A 866 16.05 2.45 13.72
C ALA A 866 14.72 2.84 14.39
N SER A 867 14.48 4.14 14.52
CA SER A 867 13.21 4.65 15.01
C SER A 867 12.14 4.52 13.92
N PRO A 868 10.95 3.99 14.24
CA PRO A 868 9.85 3.95 13.29
C PRO A 868 9.49 5.36 12.79
N PRO A 869 8.86 5.47 11.60
CA PRO A 869 8.46 6.76 11.07
C PRO A 869 7.57 7.54 12.05
N PRO A 870 7.80 8.84 12.28
CA PRO A 870 7.00 9.61 13.21
C PRO A 870 5.57 9.82 12.67
N PHE A 871 4.55 9.56 13.49
CA PHE A 871 3.16 9.85 13.14
C PHE A 871 2.84 11.36 13.13
N LEU A 872 3.39 12.11 14.08
CA LEU A 872 3.23 13.58 14.17
C LEU A 872 4.60 14.25 14.19
N THR A 873 4.85 15.15 13.26
CA THR A 873 6.01 16.04 13.33
C THR A 873 5.80 17.08 14.43
N GLY A 874 6.62 17.05 15.48
CA GLY A 874 6.78 18.15 16.44
C GLY A 874 6.01 18.07 17.76
N ASN A 875 5.11 17.08 17.97
CA ASN A 875 4.22 17.05 19.15
C ASN A 875 4.26 15.75 19.99
N SER A 876 5.20 14.85 19.74
CA SER A 876 5.34 13.59 20.52
C SER A 876 6.63 13.56 21.34
N LEU A 877 6.51 13.17 22.61
CA LEU A 877 7.66 12.89 23.45
C LEU A 877 8.47 11.75 22.83
N SER A 878 9.75 12.00 22.54
CA SER A 878 10.63 10.96 21.98
C SER A 878 12.07 11.13 22.47
N LEU A 879 12.79 10.01 22.50
CA LEU A 879 14.18 9.92 22.89
C LEU A 879 14.90 9.02 21.87
N PHE A 880 15.96 9.52 21.23
CA PHE A 880 16.65 8.78 20.15
C PHE A 880 18.10 9.25 19.96
N PHE A 881 18.87 8.44 19.24
CA PHE A 881 20.20 8.77 18.74
C PHE A 881 20.10 9.25 17.29
N ALA A 882 20.64 10.43 17.00
CA ALA A 882 20.60 11.00 15.65
C ALA A 882 21.81 10.56 14.84
N HIS A 883 21.59 9.81 13.77
CA HIS A 883 22.59 9.32 12.80
C HIS A 883 22.12 9.53 11.36
N PRO A 884 22.03 10.77 10.86
CA PRO A 884 21.67 11.03 9.46
C PRO A 884 22.63 10.35 8.47
N GLU A 885 23.89 10.17 8.85
CA GLU A 885 24.91 9.51 8.05
C GLU A 885 24.64 8.01 7.84
N TRP A 886 23.91 7.36 8.76
CA TRP A 886 23.52 5.94 8.63
C TRP A 886 22.41 5.71 7.59
N ASN A 887 21.72 6.78 7.17
CA ASN A 887 20.67 6.75 6.15
C ASN A 887 21.22 6.89 4.71
N THR A 888 22.52 7.16 4.52
CA THR A 888 23.08 7.42 3.19
C THR A 888 22.99 6.17 2.30
N GLY A 889 22.12 6.21 1.28
CA GLY A 889 21.86 5.07 0.39
C GLY A 889 21.04 3.94 1.03
N ARG A 890 20.41 4.18 2.17
CA ARG A 890 19.57 3.21 2.90
C ARG A 890 18.25 3.88 3.29
N VAL A 891 17.14 3.14 3.29
CA VAL A 891 15.82 3.67 3.67
C VAL A 891 15.47 3.21 5.10
N VAL A 892 16.35 3.54 6.05
CA VAL A 892 16.23 3.12 7.46
C VAL A 892 15.79 4.24 8.38
N GLY A 893 16.00 5.50 7.98
CA GLY A 893 15.74 6.70 8.77
C GLY A 893 17.01 7.29 9.41
N THR A 894 16.89 8.50 9.96
CA THR A 894 18.01 9.24 10.56
C THR A 894 18.08 9.14 12.08
N ASN A 895 17.08 8.51 12.71
CA ASN A 895 16.92 8.45 14.16
C ASN A 895 16.90 6.98 14.61
N PHE A 896 17.53 6.68 15.73
CA PHE A 896 17.71 5.31 16.22
C PHE A 896 17.30 5.21 17.70
N LEU A 897 16.57 4.14 18.05
CA LEU A 897 16.19 3.82 19.42
C LEU A 897 17.25 3.01 20.15
N SER A 898 18.20 2.40 19.41
CA SER A 898 19.36 1.73 19.98
C SER A 898 20.63 2.05 19.19
N ASP A 899 21.72 2.32 19.91
CA ASP A 899 23.07 2.53 19.37
C ASP A 899 24.10 1.73 20.20
N ILE A 900 24.64 0.67 19.60
CA ILE A 900 25.56 -0.28 20.22
C ILE A 900 26.96 -0.18 19.62
N ARG A 901 27.89 0.36 20.41
CA ARG A 901 29.27 0.67 20.03
C ARG A 901 30.22 -0.53 20.24
N PRO A 902 31.44 -0.50 19.69
CA PRO A 902 32.44 -1.54 19.94
C PRO A 902 32.75 -1.72 21.43
N LEU A 903 32.86 -2.97 21.87
CA LEU A 903 33.23 -3.30 23.25
C LEU A 903 34.65 -2.81 23.61
N ASN A 904 34.82 -2.39 24.87
CA ASN A 904 36.11 -2.01 25.48
C ASN A 904 36.82 -0.82 24.83
N ARG A 905 36.08 0.10 24.19
CA ARG A 905 36.62 1.37 23.69
C ARG A 905 35.93 2.55 24.35
N SER A 906 36.60 3.70 24.33
CA SER A 906 35.90 4.97 24.59
C SER A 906 34.87 5.20 23.49
N ALA A 907 33.67 5.61 23.88
CA ALA A 907 32.55 5.83 22.96
C ALA A 907 31.74 7.04 23.43
N SER A 908 31.06 7.70 22.49
CA SER A 908 30.21 8.85 22.77
C SER A 908 28.90 8.70 22.00
N TRP A 909 27.78 8.95 22.68
CA TRP A 909 26.44 8.91 22.09
C TRP A 909 25.81 10.31 22.11
N MET A 910 25.25 10.72 20.98
CA MET A 910 24.43 11.92 20.89
C MET A 910 22.95 11.57 21.04
N LEU A 911 22.39 11.88 22.19
CA LEU A 911 21.02 11.61 22.56
C LEU A 911 20.17 12.88 22.36
N THR A 912 19.07 12.76 21.63
CA THR A 912 18.12 13.85 21.37
C THR A 912 16.77 13.53 21.99
N ALA A 913 16.21 14.50 22.71
CA ALA A 913 14.88 14.46 23.28
C ALA A 913 13.98 15.48 22.57
N ASN A 914 12.86 15.04 22.00
CA ASN A 914 11.81 15.96 21.56
C ASN A 914 10.79 16.17 22.69
N LEU A 915 10.45 17.43 22.93
CA LEU A 915 9.67 17.88 24.08
C LEU A 915 8.35 18.48 23.56
N PRO A 916 7.20 17.83 23.80
CA PRO A 916 5.93 18.29 23.24
C PRO A 916 5.39 19.56 23.94
N MET A 917 5.94 19.95 25.10
CA MET A 917 5.43 21.05 25.91
C MET A 917 6.58 21.87 26.52
N GLY A 918 6.66 23.17 26.19
CA GLY A 918 7.59 24.09 26.83
C GLY A 918 7.17 24.39 28.29
N SER A 919 8.12 24.80 29.14
CA SER A 919 7.92 25.04 30.58
C SER A 919 7.59 23.82 31.46
N HIS A 920 7.54 22.61 30.88
CA HIS A 920 7.33 21.37 31.62
C HIS A 920 8.64 20.78 32.16
N THR A 921 8.52 19.97 33.20
CA THR A 921 9.66 19.27 33.79
C THR A 921 9.79 17.87 33.20
N TYR A 922 11.01 17.53 32.83
CA TYR A 922 11.38 16.26 32.23
C TYR A 922 12.49 15.59 33.03
N THR A 923 12.43 14.28 33.17
CA THR A 923 13.43 13.48 33.88
C THR A 923 13.93 12.35 33.01
N ILE A 924 15.23 12.34 32.73
CA ILE A 924 15.91 11.18 32.16
C ILE A 924 16.29 10.26 33.30
N GLN A 925 15.86 9.00 33.25
CA GLN A 925 16.17 7.97 34.23
C GLN A 925 16.97 6.85 33.57
N TRP A 926 17.85 6.24 34.35
CA TRP A 926 18.62 5.07 33.94
C TRP A 926 18.75 4.12 35.15
N GLY A 927 18.46 2.84 34.91
CA GLY A 927 18.60 1.77 35.91
C GLY A 927 19.82 0.90 35.65
N ASN A 928 20.05 -0.11 36.48
CA ASN A 928 20.97 -1.21 36.17
C ASN A 928 22.45 -0.84 35.92
N THR A 929 22.93 0.28 36.46
CA THR A 929 24.36 0.68 36.37
C THR A 929 25.30 -0.32 37.05
N ALA A 930 24.77 -1.19 37.92
CA ALA A 930 25.51 -2.31 38.53
C ALA A 930 26.01 -3.36 37.51
N TYR A 931 25.37 -3.44 36.33
CA TYR A 931 25.75 -4.35 35.25
C TYR A 931 26.78 -3.75 34.28
N LEU A 932 27.20 -2.49 34.49
CA LEU A 932 28.28 -1.89 33.71
C LEU A 932 29.61 -2.58 34.02
N PRO A 933 30.50 -2.76 33.02
CA PRO A 933 31.83 -3.31 33.24
C PRO A 933 32.59 -2.59 34.35
N ARG A 934 33.33 -3.36 35.16
CA ARG A 934 34.16 -2.78 36.23
C ARG A 934 35.20 -1.85 35.61
N GLY A 935 35.27 -0.62 36.12
CA GLY A 935 36.19 0.39 35.62
C GLY A 935 35.70 1.14 34.38
N LEU A 936 34.42 1.04 34.01
CA LEU A 936 33.78 1.93 33.04
C LEU A 936 33.06 3.08 33.76
N GLU A 937 33.27 4.32 33.30
CA GLU A 937 32.55 5.51 33.76
C GLU A 937 31.71 6.10 32.63
N LEU A 938 30.43 6.33 32.90
CA LEU A 938 29.49 6.99 31.99
C LEU A 938 29.19 8.40 32.51
N THR A 939 29.35 9.40 31.65
CA THR A 939 29.02 10.81 31.97
C THR A 939 27.97 11.34 31.00
N LEU A 940 26.82 11.79 31.53
CA LEU A 940 25.80 12.51 30.79
C LEU A 940 26.08 14.02 30.86
N THR A 941 26.13 14.68 29.70
CA THR A 941 26.28 16.13 29.55
C THR A 941 25.05 16.71 28.88
N ASP A 942 24.33 17.60 29.55
CA ASP A 942 23.28 18.42 28.94
C ASP A 942 23.92 19.54 28.11
N LEU A 943 23.72 19.53 26.79
CA LEU A 943 24.38 20.48 25.89
C LEU A 943 23.76 21.88 25.95
N THR A 944 22.53 22.01 26.46
CA THR A 944 21.88 23.31 26.64
C THR A 944 22.46 24.06 27.83
N THR A 945 22.71 23.38 28.95
CA THR A 945 23.19 24.03 30.20
C THR A 945 24.69 23.83 30.47
N GLY A 946 25.33 22.86 29.80
CA GLY A 946 26.68 22.41 30.12
C GLY A 946 26.78 21.54 31.37
N SER A 947 25.66 21.21 32.02
CA SER A 947 25.62 20.39 33.24
C SER A 947 26.16 18.98 32.96
N ARG A 948 27.01 18.46 33.85
CA ARG A 948 27.59 17.11 33.75
C ARG A 948 27.21 16.25 34.94
N VAL A 949 26.81 15.01 34.66
CA VAL A 949 26.39 14.02 35.67
C VAL A 949 27.07 12.69 35.41
N VAL A 950 27.83 12.20 36.40
CA VAL A 950 28.37 10.83 36.39
C VAL A 950 27.22 9.86 36.68
N MET A 951 26.89 9.03 35.69
CA MET A 951 25.72 8.15 35.73
C MET A 951 25.91 6.96 36.66
N ASN A 952 27.15 6.52 36.93
CA ASN A 952 27.40 5.34 37.78
C ASN A 952 26.89 5.48 39.22
N GLY A 953 26.84 6.71 39.76
CA GLY A 953 26.43 7.00 41.14
C GLY A 953 25.05 7.64 41.29
N ARG A 954 24.31 7.83 40.19
CA ARG A 954 22.96 8.42 40.16
C ARG A 954 22.06 7.56 39.29
N THR A 955 20.75 7.76 39.37
CA THR A 955 19.76 7.02 38.56
C THR A 955 18.90 7.93 37.69
N SER A 956 19.10 9.25 37.77
CA SER A 956 18.33 10.22 36.99
C SER A 956 18.99 11.59 36.87
N TYR A 957 18.48 12.37 35.90
CA TYR A 957 18.72 13.79 35.71
C TYR A 957 17.41 14.48 35.34
N THR A 958 17.06 15.55 36.06
CA THR A 958 15.81 16.31 35.87
C THR A 958 16.15 17.71 35.35
N PHE A 959 15.38 18.19 34.38
CA PHE A 959 15.49 19.53 33.81
C PHE A 959 14.10 20.09 33.49
N THR A 960 13.99 21.42 33.42
CA THR A 960 12.77 22.11 32.99
C THR A 960 13.02 22.72 31.61
N ALA A 961 12.10 22.48 30.67
CA ALA A 961 12.17 23.03 29.33
C ALA A 961 11.84 24.53 29.33
N ALA A 962 12.49 25.34 28.50
CA ALA A 962 12.07 26.72 28.29
C ALA A 962 10.71 26.81 27.56
N PRO A 963 9.98 27.95 27.59
CA PRO A 963 8.64 28.06 27.00
C PRO A 963 8.51 27.66 25.52
N ASN A 964 9.59 27.79 24.74
CA ASN A 964 9.64 27.44 23.31
C ASN A 964 10.75 26.41 23.01
N GLU A 965 11.16 25.61 24.00
CA GLU A 965 12.14 24.54 23.83
C GLU A 965 11.42 23.24 23.50
N TYR A 966 11.45 22.85 22.22
CA TYR A 966 10.82 21.63 21.71
C TYR A 966 11.82 20.48 21.47
N THR A 967 13.11 20.75 21.64
CA THR A 967 14.18 19.76 21.48
C THR A 967 15.30 20.05 22.47
N ARG A 968 15.87 19.01 23.07
CA ARG A 968 17.06 19.10 23.93
C ARG A 968 18.04 17.99 23.61
N GLN A 969 19.33 18.31 23.64
CA GLN A 969 20.39 17.37 23.28
C GLN A 969 21.31 17.08 24.47
N PHE A 970 21.71 15.81 24.56
CA PHE A 970 22.60 15.30 25.58
C PHE A 970 23.73 14.51 24.92
N ARG A 971 24.92 14.57 25.50
CA ARG A 971 26.03 13.68 25.13
C ARG A 971 26.33 12.73 26.27
N ILE A 972 26.44 11.44 25.97
CA ILE A 972 26.84 10.43 26.95
C ILE A 972 28.22 9.91 26.54
N ASP A 973 29.20 10.04 27.42
CA ASP A 973 30.58 9.63 27.17
C ASP A 973 30.92 8.40 28.03
N ALA A 974 31.36 7.30 27.39
CA ALA A 974 31.93 6.13 28.02
C ALA A 974 33.46 6.22 28.02
N SER A 975 34.05 6.20 29.22
CA SER A 975 35.51 6.25 29.38
C SER A 975 36.00 5.24 30.41
N PRO A 976 37.23 4.72 30.27
CA PRO A 976 37.88 4.00 31.36
C PRO A 976 37.92 4.90 32.59
N ARG A 977 37.40 4.40 33.70
CA ARG A 977 37.48 5.03 35.01
C ARG A 977 38.95 5.23 35.32
N ASN A 978 39.41 6.48 35.39
CA ASN A 978 40.77 6.77 35.81
C ASN A 978 40.93 6.35 37.27
N LEU A 979 41.45 5.13 37.46
CA LEU A 979 41.78 4.52 38.74
C LEU A 979 43.16 4.97 39.24
N LEU A 980 43.57 6.21 38.93
CA LEU A 980 44.79 6.75 39.52
C LEU A 980 44.52 7.00 41.01
N ILE A 981 45.03 6.10 41.85
CA ILE A 981 45.09 6.33 43.29
C ILE A 981 45.99 7.55 43.50
N PRO A 982 45.57 8.60 44.23
CA PRO A 982 46.45 9.70 44.56
C PRO A 982 47.63 9.15 45.39
N ILE A 983 48.84 9.47 44.94
CA ILE A 983 50.10 9.06 45.59
C ILE A 983 50.77 10.31 46.13
N LEU A 984 51.23 10.21 47.38
CA LEU A 984 52.13 11.16 48.03
C LEU A 984 53.52 10.52 48.12
N THR A 985 54.50 11.09 47.44
CA THR A 985 55.89 10.59 47.38
C THR A 985 56.88 11.67 47.78
N GLY A 986 58.11 11.26 48.09
CA GLY A 986 59.20 12.21 48.35
C GLY A 986 58.99 13.11 49.56
N LEU A 987 58.12 12.74 50.51
CA LEU A 987 57.93 13.52 51.73
C LEU A 987 59.23 13.52 52.55
N HIS A 988 59.84 14.68 52.73
CA HIS A 988 61.00 14.88 53.60
C HIS A 988 61.00 16.28 54.19
N VAL A 989 61.84 16.48 55.20
CA VAL A 989 61.99 17.75 55.92
C VAL A 989 63.44 18.17 55.90
N ASP A 990 63.72 19.29 55.25
CA ASP A 990 65.04 19.92 55.23
C ASP A 990 65.12 20.98 56.32
N LEU A 991 65.95 20.74 57.32
CA LEU A 991 66.30 21.75 58.32
C LEU A 991 67.30 22.73 57.69
N VAL A 992 66.95 24.01 57.65
CA VAL A 992 67.84 25.09 57.22
C VAL A 992 68.58 25.62 58.44
N PRO A 993 69.90 25.41 58.57
CA PRO A 993 70.67 25.97 59.67
C PRO A 993 70.72 27.50 59.51
N SER A 994 70.19 28.24 60.48
CA SER A 994 70.40 29.67 60.58
C SER A 994 71.81 29.93 61.14
N GLY A 995 72.63 30.68 60.40
CA GLY A 995 73.90 31.17 60.93
C GLY A 995 73.65 32.18 62.05
N GLY A 996 73.79 31.74 63.31
CA GLY A 996 73.65 32.58 64.52
C GLY A 996 72.33 32.38 65.28
N ARG A 997 72.16 33.05 66.44
CA ARG A 997 71.08 32.90 67.45
C ARG A 997 69.64 33.24 66.97
N ALA A 998 69.24 32.84 65.76
CA ALA A 998 67.87 32.95 65.25
C ALA A 998 67.29 31.56 64.98
N VAL A 999 65.96 31.45 65.11
CA VAL A 999 65.19 30.19 64.98
C VAL A 999 65.39 29.58 63.58
N GLY A 1000 65.87 28.33 63.51
CA GLY A 1000 65.99 27.60 62.25
C GLY A 1000 64.63 27.39 61.57
N LEU A 1001 64.62 27.39 60.24
CA LEU A 1001 63.43 27.08 59.44
C LEU A 1001 63.51 25.63 58.95
N ALA A 1002 62.36 24.97 58.83
CA ALA A 1002 62.24 23.67 58.19
C ALA A 1002 61.45 23.79 56.89
N ALA A 1003 61.94 23.21 55.80
CA ALA A 1003 61.19 23.08 54.56
C ALA A 1003 60.65 21.65 54.44
N ILE A 1004 59.33 21.52 54.37
CA ILE A 1004 58.61 20.26 54.15
C ILE A 1004 58.34 20.18 52.65
N VAL A 1005 58.89 19.16 52.01
CA VAL A 1005 58.78 18.96 50.56
C VAL A 1005 58.08 17.63 50.31
N TYR A 1006 57.12 17.60 49.39
CA TYR A 1006 56.38 16.41 48.99
C TYR A 1006 55.90 16.50 47.55
N GLU A 1007 55.74 15.37 46.87
CA GLU A 1007 55.21 15.29 45.51
C GLU A 1007 53.83 14.66 45.49
N THR A 1008 52.94 15.21 44.66
CA THR A 1008 51.59 14.68 44.45
C THR A 1008 51.44 14.15 43.01
N SER A 1009 50.88 12.95 42.86
CA SER A 1009 50.63 12.36 41.53
C SER A 1009 49.42 12.96 40.79
N THR A 1010 48.66 13.83 41.47
CA THR A 1010 47.49 14.52 40.93
C THR A 1010 47.27 15.85 41.66
N SER A 1011 46.45 16.72 41.09
CA SER A 1011 46.03 17.97 41.74
C SER A 1011 44.91 17.68 42.76
N GLY A 1012 44.87 18.44 43.85
CA GLY A 1012 43.90 18.22 44.94
C GLY A 1012 44.02 19.27 46.04
N THR A 1013 43.35 19.05 47.18
CA THR A 1013 43.50 19.84 48.40
C THR A 1013 44.43 19.13 49.38
N SER A 1014 45.47 19.82 49.83
CA SER A 1014 46.47 19.28 50.75
C SER A 1014 46.43 19.95 52.12
N SER A 1015 46.56 19.13 53.17
CA SER A 1015 46.69 19.56 54.55
C SER A 1015 48.03 19.07 55.10
N VAL A 1016 48.76 19.95 55.80
CA VAL A 1016 50.08 19.65 56.39
C VAL A 1016 50.04 19.99 57.87
N GLN A 1017 50.32 19.01 58.71
CA GLN A 1017 50.26 19.12 60.17
C GLN A 1017 51.54 18.59 60.81
N ILE A 1018 51.93 19.18 61.94
CA ILE A 1018 53.01 18.68 62.79
C ILE A 1018 52.38 18.06 64.04
N ARG A 1019 52.76 16.83 64.34
CA ARG A 1019 52.32 16.09 65.53
C ARG A 1019 53.50 15.85 66.47
N ALA A 1020 53.26 15.91 67.77
CA ALA A 1020 54.21 15.45 68.78
C ALA A 1020 54.32 13.92 68.75
N SER A 1021 55.34 13.37 69.41
CA SER A 1021 55.56 11.91 69.52
C SER A 1021 54.39 11.15 70.17
N ASN A 1022 53.53 11.84 70.93
CA ASN A 1022 52.29 11.31 71.51
C ASN A 1022 51.07 11.38 70.55
N GLY A 1023 51.27 11.80 69.30
CA GLY A 1023 50.23 11.90 68.25
C GLY A 1023 49.39 13.17 68.27
N GLN A 1024 49.55 14.04 69.27
CA GLN A 1024 48.82 15.32 69.34
C GLN A 1024 49.34 16.29 68.28
N THR A 1025 48.43 16.89 67.50
CA THR A 1025 48.78 17.96 66.56
C THR A 1025 49.21 19.20 67.33
N VAL A 1026 50.43 19.66 67.08
CA VAL A 1026 51.05 20.84 67.72
C VAL A 1026 51.12 22.04 66.79
N ARG A 1027 51.00 21.84 65.48
CA ARG A 1027 50.97 22.92 64.47
C ARG A 1027 50.16 22.49 63.24
N HIS A 1028 49.34 23.41 62.72
CA HIS A 1028 48.73 23.30 61.40
C HIS A 1028 49.46 24.24 60.44
N LEU A 1029 50.12 23.68 59.42
CA LEU A 1029 50.88 24.46 58.43
C LEU A 1029 50.07 24.74 57.17
N LEU A 1030 49.24 23.77 56.76
CA LEU A 1030 48.23 23.93 55.72
C LEU A 1030 46.94 23.23 56.17
N ALA A 1031 45.79 23.88 55.95
CA ALA A 1031 44.47 23.31 56.18
C ALA A 1031 43.67 23.40 54.86
N GLY A 1032 43.67 22.31 54.08
CA GLY A 1032 42.86 22.19 52.87
C GLY A 1032 43.25 23.14 51.72
N ARG A 1033 44.54 23.33 51.45
CA ARG A 1033 45.02 24.23 50.39
C ARG A 1033 45.07 23.51 49.04
N ALA A 1034 44.59 24.14 47.97
CA ALA A 1034 44.75 23.61 46.61
C ALA A 1034 46.23 23.49 46.23
N VAL A 1035 46.62 22.31 45.72
CA VAL A 1035 47.95 21.99 45.22
C VAL A 1035 47.85 21.39 43.82
N SER A 1036 48.82 21.72 42.97
CA SER A 1036 48.97 21.14 41.63
C SER A 1036 49.79 19.84 41.71
N MET A 1037 49.57 18.96 40.72
CA MET A 1037 50.40 17.77 40.49
C MET A 1037 51.89 18.15 40.42
N GLY A 1038 52.76 17.37 41.09
CA GLY A 1038 54.20 17.58 41.14
C GLY A 1038 54.70 18.02 42.52
N LEU A 1039 55.86 18.67 42.54
CA LEU A 1039 56.57 19.08 43.76
C LEU A 1039 55.87 20.23 44.49
N ASN A 1040 55.60 20.04 45.77
CA ASN A 1040 54.99 21.01 46.67
C ASN A 1040 55.90 21.24 47.89
N ARG A 1041 55.97 22.49 48.36
CA ARG A 1041 56.84 22.91 49.47
C ARG A 1041 56.10 23.79 50.46
N VAL A 1042 56.28 23.51 51.75
CA VAL A 1042 55.74 24.27 52.88
C VAL A 1042 56.87 24.60 53.84
N VAL A 1043 56.92 25.83 54.34
CA VAL A 1043 57.94 26.26 55.31
C VAL A 1043 57.33 26.25 56.71
N TRP A 1044 58.10 25.73 57.67
CA TRP A 1044 57.77 25.69 59.07
C TRP A 1044 58.83 26.43 59.89
N ASP A 1045 58.36 27.28 60.80
CA ASP A 1045 59.16 28.10 61.71
C ASP A 1045 59.57 27.39 63.01
N LEU A 1046 59.40 26.07 63.09
CA LEU A 1046 59.65 25.22 64.26
C LEU A 1046 58.87 25.65 65.52
N LYS A 1047 57.73 26.33 65.33
CA LYS A 1047 56.82 26.76 66.40
C LYS A 1047 55.52 25.99 66.40
N ASP A 1048 54.83 25.99 67.54
CA ASP A 1048 53.45 25.49 67.70
C ASP A 1048 52.43 26.50 67.15
N ASP A 1049 51.14 26.14 67.08
CA ASP A 1049 50.07 27.05 66.64
C ASP A 1049 49.97 28.35 67.46
N ARG A 1050 50.54 28.40 68.66
CA ARG A 1050 50.58 29.59 69.54
C ARG A 1050 51.85 30.43 69.37
N GLY A 1051 52.68 30.12 68.37
CA GLY A 1051 53.92 30.83 68.08
C GLY A 1051 55.06 30.55 69.07
N ARG A 1052 54.91 29.55 69.95
CA ARG A 1052 55.94 29.13 70.90
C ARG A 1052 56.88 28.14 70.23
N ALA A 1053 58.16 28.32 70.44
CA ALA A 1053 59.19 27.49 69.82
C ALA A 1053 59.12 26.06 70.39
N LEU A 1054 58.95 25.04 69.54
CA LEU A 1054 58.84 23.64 70.00
C LEU A 1054 60.17 23.12 70.56
N PRO A 1055 60.20 22.45 71.73
CA PRO A 1055 61.44 21.97 72.36
C PRO A 1055 62.20 20.95 71.49
N THR A 1056 63.46 20.70 71.84
CA THR A 1056 64.27 19.61 71.26
C THR A 1056 63.53 18.28 71.42
N GLY A 1057 63.35 17.54 70.32
CA GLY A 1057 62.56 16.30 70.32
C GLY A 1057 62.14 15.87 68.91
N THR A 1058 61.58 14.67 68.82
CA THR A 1058 61.06 14.11 67.56
C THR A 1058 59.59 14.47 67.38
N TYR A 1059 59.27 15.03 66.22
CA TYR A 1059 57.94 15.38 65.75
C TYR A 1059 57.62 14.58 64.48
N LEU A 1060 56.34 14.43 64.15
CA LEU A 1060 55.87 13.79 62.94
C LEU A 1060 55.26 14.85 62.02
N VAL A 1061 55.71 14.90 60.78
CA VAL A 1061 55.10 15.72 59.73
C VAL A 1061 54.13 14.85 58.96
N GLU A 1062 52.85 15.19 59.02
CA GLU A 1062 51.78 14.51 58.31
C GLU A 1062 51.28 15.38 57.16
N VAL A 1063 51.24 14.81 55.95
CA VAL A 1063 50.64 15.41 54.77
C VAL A 1063 49.49 14.54 54.30
N THR A 1064 48.32 15.15 54.12
CA THR A 1064 47.13 14.52 53.55
C THR A 1064 46.79 15.22 52.24
N LEU A 1065 46.41 14.45 51.22
CA LEU A 1065 45.93 14.95 49.93
C LEU A 1065 44.54 14.38 49.67
N GLU A 1066 43.58 15.25 49.33
CA GLU A 1066 42.23 14.91 48.93
C GLU A 1066 41.98 15.38 47.49
N THR A 1067 41.45 14.51 46.64
CA THR A 1067 41.12 14.84 45.25
C THR A 1067 39.68 15.37 45.11
N THR A 1068 39.37 16.04 44.00
CA THR A 1068 38.01 16.60 43.74
C THR A 1068 36.89 15.55 43.70
N ASP A 1069 37.23 14.27 43.48
CA ASP A 1069 36.34 13.11 43.52
C ASP A 1069 36.30 12.42 44.90
N GLY A 1070 36.87 13.04 45.95
CA GLY A 1070 36.74 12.64 47.35
C GLY A 1070 37.70 11.54 47.81
N ARG A 1071 38.76 11.23 47.06
CA ARG A 1071 39.76 10.21 47.45
C ARG A 1071 40.86 10.86 48.29
N GLN A 1072 41.28 10.17 49.35
CA GLN A 1072 42.29 10.69 50.27
C GLN A 1072 43.51 9.76 50.36
N THR A 1073 44.71 10.35 50.47
CA THR A 1073 45.96 9.64 50.78
C THR A 1073 46.76 10.43 51.81
N ARG A 1074 47.59 9.75 52.61
CA ARG A 1074 48.39 10.35 53.67
C ARG A 1074 49.83 9.84 53.66
N SER A 1075 50.78 10.70 54.02
CA SER A 1075 52.18 10.35 54.25
C SER A 1075 52.69 11.02 55.51
N ILE A 1076 53.54 10.31 56.27
CA ILE A 1076 54.05 10.76 57.57
C ILE A 1076 55.56 10.51 57.63
N VAL A 1077 56.35 11.50 58.03
CA VAL A 1077 57.79 11.35 58.29
C VAL A 1077 58.20 11.95 59.63
N PRO A 1078 59.18 11.36 60.34
CA PRO A 1078 59.75 11.96 61.53
C PRO A 1078 60.65 13.15 61.19
N CYS A 1079 60.66 14.15 62.05
CA CYS A 1079 61.55 15.30 62.04
C CYS A 1079 62.06 15.54 63.47
N THR A 1080 63.37 15.46 63.67
CA THR A 1080 63.99 15.74 64.97
C THR A 1080 64.46 17.19 65.01
N ILE A 1081 63.92 17.96 65.94
CA ILE A 1081 64.40 19.30 66.24
C ILE A 1081 65.53 19.17 67.27
N ILE A 1082 66.69 19.74 66.96
CA ILE A 1082 67.82 19.90 67.88
C ILE A 1082 68.05 21.41 68.03
N ARG A 1083 68.05 21.92 69.26
CA ARG A 1083 68.33 23.32 69.58
C ARG A 1083 69.59 23.50 70.39
#